data_AF-A0A6I0K496-F1
#
_entry.id   AF-A0A6I0K496-F1
#
_cell.length_a   1.000
_cell.length_b   1.000
_cell.length_c   1.000
_cell.angle_alpha   90.00
_cell.angle_beta   90.00
_cell.angle_gamma   90.00
#
_symmetry.space_group_name_H-M   'P 1'
#
loop_
_entity.id
_entity.type
_entity.pdbx_description
1 polymer ?
#
loop_
_entity_poly.entity_id
_entity_poly.type
_entity_poly.pdbx_seq_one_letter_code
_entity_poly.pdbx_strand_id
1 'polypeptide(L)'
;MVWIIVGHVKNKKLKDAMEKHRQGLRIEDSLPNDIYTEIAKKFAFCRYNQDFSTLRPFLSENVKLIIYKHKELSGIADFESYWIDKEKRLKHDCINVRTSIKFCNYYSHVAVYDQIEGYKPMYVLFRVKDDIVTHVVCAPDPLQDSTVRYWSFKRLPFAYGYIMDNVQEQIPGEPKRLPCLKCGNSSEGLVWYKVNIDLSPLSYAGVVSVCENCRKMVEFYPDVSIDNGEVQGQKIDKVENKVRQEDVFILSQLITRNLYFDNPLKDTKYFDNLDKNYVVDSGNRSFADFSVCKPCSLAECAGDFNEFMLSHLFKKNIQFYNDIKACYVQAYNDGIYEVANNIGILLLNCENNMDEGLRWLRLAASNGSKNAMQNTFSVLWGIGDFEHAIEYLLKVCGEPCPSIRCLWNLAVLYILGERQKGNTLIKDVGKGISLLNQIIEYDVLESDEKEIEEMRMKAKGLVRLIKESNEYGWIGYAFHRYLKSLHEETMPPDGYNHDVLSILDELTFNGILKIYFAQHVSIGDNSWFYIDTGHSTKALEKRLLIEKVGATCSEMSAWQIYLLTTASTVLPAFWHGNYENRQYVFSKSDISNLSGFCRGNIFSKVDISNIADDILPGVELIGNMAKVRCCYWNDWKGLVRETVSINFNDRKRIRINKEIESEVLYKYNCGIRF
;
A
#
# COMPACT_ATOMS: atom_id res chain seq x y z
N MET A 1 44.05 26.62 -29.84
CA MET A 1 44.24 27.91 -30.50
C MET A 1 43.76 27.76 -31.94
N VAL A 2 42.79 28.59 -32.34
CA VAL A 2 42.50 29.06 -33.71
C VAL A 2 41.86 28.10 -34.75
N TRP A 3 40.78 28.62 -35.32
CA TRP A 3 40.02 28.19 -36.50
C TRP A 3 40.81 28.26 -37.83
N ILE A 4 40.48 27.38 -38.78
CA ILE A 4 40.54 27.62 -40.26
C ILE A 4 39.37 26.80 -40.86
N ILE A 5 38.23 27.35 -41.29
CA ILE A 5 37.86 28.16 -42.47
C ILE A 5 37.95 27.43 -43.85
N VAL A 6 36.75 27.03 -44.29
CA VAL A 6 36.16 27.08 -45.66
C VAL A 6 36.61 26.08 -46.73
N GLY A 7 35.65 25.21 -47.09
CA GLY A 7 35.50 24.68 -48.44
C GLY A 7 34.00 24.44 -48.71
N HIS A 8 33.43 25.11 -49.71
CA HIS A 8 32.07 24.89 -50.19
C HIS A 8 31.84 23.42 -50.56
N VAL A 9 30.95 22.72 -49.86
CA VAL A 9 30.52 21.36 -50.26
C VAL A 9 29.06 21.38 -50.69
N LYS A 10 28.86 21.33 -52.01
CA LYS A 10 27.60 21.03 -52.68
C LYS A 10 27.26 19.54 -52.51
N ASN A 11 26.78 19.13 -51.34
CA ASN A 11 26.29 17.75 -51.21
C ASN A 11 25.01 17.70 -50.36
N LYS A 12 23.87 17.62 -51.04
CA LYS A 12 22.53 17.53 -50.45
C LYS A 12 22.45 16.35 -49.47
N LYS A 13 23.13 15.23 -49.75
CA LYS A 13 23.23 14.07 -48.86
C LYS A 13 23.96 14.34 -47.54
N LEU A 14 24.95 15.25 -47.50
CA LEU A 14 25.65 15.62 -46.26
C LEU A 14 24.85 16.65 -45.46
N LYS A 15 24.06 17.50 -46.13
CA LYS A 15 23.07 18.36 -45.46
C LYS A 15 21.93 17.52 -44.86
N ASP A 16 21.45 16.50 -45.59
CA ASP A 16 20.43 15.55 -45.11
C ASP A 16 20.98 14.62 -44.01
N ALA A 17 22.27 14.26 -44.04
CA ALA A 17 22.93 13.49 -42.98
C ALA A 17 23.20 14.35 -41.72
N MET A 18 23.56 15.62 -41.90
CA MET A 18 23.70 16.58 -40.79
C MET A 18 22.34 17.04 -40.24
N GLU A 19 21.27 17.05 -41.04
CA GLU A 19 19.88 17.22 -40.59
C GLU A 19 19.33 15.96 -39.91
N LYS A 20 19.69 14.75 -40.35
CA LYS A 20 19.41 13.49 -39.61
C LYS A 20 20.07 13.46 -38.24
N HIS A 21 21.24 14.09 -38.09
CA HIS A 21 21.90 14.24 -36.79
C HIS A 21 21.26 15.31 -35.89
N ARG A 22 20.35 16.14 -36.45
CA ARG A 22 19.72 17.29 -35.80
C ARG A 22 18.48 16.96 -34.98
N GLN A 23 17.94 15.73 -35.04
CA GLN A 23 16.69 15.36 -34.33
C GLN A 23 16.66 13.89 -33.87
N GLY A 24 17.69 13.44 -33.14
CA GLY A 24 17.91 12.06 -32.70
C GLY A 24 16.69 11.30 -32.16
N LEU A 25 16.00 10.58 -33.05
CA LEU A 25 15.06 9.52 -32.70
C LEU A 25 15.86 8.39 -32.04
N ARG A 26 15.59 8.13 -30.76
CA ARG A 26 16.20 7.01 -30.03
C ARG A 26 15.19 5.91 -29.82
N ILE A 27 15.59 4.67 -29.98
CA ILE A 27 14.76 3.51 -29.66
C ILE A 27 15.46 2.83 -28.50
N GLU A 28 14.74 2.63 -27.39
CA GLU A 28 15.25 1.88 -26.24
C GLU A 28 15.53 0.43 -26.65
N ASP A 29 16.58 -0.15 -26.09
CA ASP A 29 16.93 -1.55 -26.33
C ASP A 29 15.89 -2.47 -25.67
N SER A 30 15.73 -3.68 -26.22
CA SER A 30 14.89 -4.74 -25.61
C SER A 30 13.39 -4.42 -25.47
N LEU A 31 12.84 -3.57 -26.35
CA LEU A 31 11.39 -3.37 -26.42
C LEU A 31 10.65 -4.63 -26.89
N PRO A 32 9.44 -4.92 -26.35
CA PRO A 32 8.62 -6.05 -26.80
C PRO A 32 8.35 -5.99 -28.30
N ASN A 33 8.39 -7.13 -28.98
CA ASN A 33 8.01 -7.23 -30.38
C ASN A 33 6.48 -7.38 -30.50
N ASP A 34 5.76 -6.30 -30.21
CA ASP A 34 4.30 -6.25 -30.22
C ASP A 34 3.74 -5.11 -31.11
N ILE A 35 2.42 -5.05 -31.22
CA ILE A 35 1.72 -4.05 -32.02
C ILE A 35 1.95 -2.62 -31.53
N TYR A 36 2.19 -2.41 -30.23
CA TYR A 36 2.45 -1.09 -29.65
C TYR A 36 3.81 -0.56 -30.10
N THR A 37 4.83 -1.41 -30.13
CA THR A 37 6.16 -1.07 -30.66
C THR A 37 6.09 -0.66 -32.12
N GLU A 38 5.35 -1.40 -32.95
CA GLU A 38 5.21 -1.08 -34.36
C GLU A 38 4.43 0.22 -34.60
N ILE A 39 3.35 0.45 -33.85
CA ILE A 39 2.59 1.71 -33.91
C ILE A 39 3.44 2.89 -33.48
N ALA A 40 4.18 2.78 -32.36
CA ALA A 40 5.03 3.86 -31.86
C ALA A 40 6.12 4.24 -32.87
N LYS A 41 6.77 3.25 -33.51
CA LYS A 41 7.74 3.48 -34.60
C LYS A 41 7.09 4.18 -35.78
N LYS A 42 6.00 3.62 -36.33
CA LYS A 42 5.29 4.20 -37.48
C LYS A 42 4.86 5.63 -37.19
N PHE A 43 4.28 5.87 -36.02
CA PHE A 43 3.84 7.18 -35.60
C PHE A 43 5.00 8.20 -35.52
N ALA A 44 6.14 7.84 -34.90
CA ALA A 44 7.31 8.70 -34.84
C ALA A 44 7.85 9.05 -36.24
N PHE A 45 7.92 8.05 -37.14
CA PHE A 45 8.35 8.27 -38.53
C PHE A 45 7.35 9.13 -39.33
N CYS A 46 6.05 8.90 -39.17
CA CYS A 46 5.01 9.68 -39.85
C CYS A 46 5.05 11.15 -39.45
N ARG A 47 5.20 11.44 -38.15
CA ARG A 47 5.35 12.81 -37.64
C ARG A 47 6.54 13.52 -38.27
N TYR A 48 7.69 12.85 -38.30
CA TYR A 48 8.92 13.42 -38.85
C TYR A 48 8.78 13.75 -40.35
N ASN A 49 8.24 12.81 -41.12
CA ASN A 49 8.04 12.99 -42.55
C ASN A 49 6.83 13.88 -42.89
N GLN A 50 6.00 14.22 -41.90
CA GLN A 50 4.70 14.87 -42.08
C GLN A 50 3.80 14.11 -43.07
N ASP A 51 3.92 12.78 -43.09
CA ASP A 51 3.16 11.87 -43.94
C ASP A 51 2.66 10.68 -43.09
N PHE A 52 1.35 10.62 -42.90
CA PHE A 52 0.67 9.62 -42.07
C PHE A 52 0.13 8.43 -42.86
N SER A 53 0.39 8.34 -44.17
CA SER A 53 -0.12 7.28 -45.05
C SER A 53 0.16 5.87 -44.52
N THR A 54 1.32 5.66 -43.89
CA THR A 54 1.72 4.34 -43.35
C THR A 54 1.13 4.00 -41.98
N LEU A 55 0.67 5.00 -41.23
CA LEU A 55 -0.02 4.83 -39.96
C LEU A 55 -1.54 4.74 -40.15
N ARG A 56 -2.08 5.43 -41.15
CA ARG A 56 -3.53 5.53 -41.42
C ARG A 56 -4.28 4.19 -41.43
N PRO A 57 -3.75 3.07 -41.98
CA PRO A 57 -4.42 1.77 -41.92
C PRO A 57 -4.63 1.23 -40.50
N PHE A 58 -3.85 1.70 -39.54
CA PHE A 58 -3.94 1.33 -38.13
C PHE A 58 -4.79 2.31 -37.32
N LEU A 59 -5.34 3.37 -37.93
CA LEU A 59 -6.17 4.35 -37.21
C LEU A 59 -7.65 4.00 -37.39
N SER A 60 -8.41 4.07 -36.29
CA SER A 60 -9.86 4.08 -36.35
C SER A 60 -10.36 5.32 -37.10
N GLU A 61 -11.43 5.20 -37.88
CA GLU A 61 -12.09 6.35 -38.51
C GLU A 61 -12.43 7.46 -37.51
N ASN A 62 -12.78 7.08 -36.28
CA ASN A 62 -13.10 7.96 -35.16
C ASN A 62 -11.97 8.01 -34.12
N VAL A 63 -10.70 7.85 -34.54
CA VAL A 63 -9.54 7.94 -33.63
C VAL A 63 -9.61 9.22 -32.80
N LYS A 64 -9.41 9.09 -31.49
CA LYS A 64 -9.41 10.22 -30.55
C LYS A 64 -7.99 10.65 -30.22
N LEU A 65 -7.69 11.93 -30.41
CA LEU A 65 -6.45 12.55 -29.95
C LEU A 65 -6.73 13.42 -28.73
N ILE A 66 -6.21 13.02 -27.58
CA ILE A 66 -6.40 13.74 -26.31
C ILE A 66 -5.10 14.45 -25.96
N ILE A 67 -5.16 15.78 -25.90
CA ILE A 67 -4.08 16.62 -25.38
C ILE A 67 -4.43 16.95 -23.93
N TYR A 68 -3.69 16.34 -23.00
CA TYR A 68 -3.97 16.38 -21.57
C TYR A 68 -4.27 17.80 -21.06
N LYS A 69 -5.42 17.98 -20.38
CA LYS A 69 -5.97 19.24 -19.86
C LYS A 69 -6.28 20.35 -20.89
N HIS A 70 -6.13 20.09 -22.19
CA HIS A 70 -6.29 21.13 -23.22
C HIS A 70 -7.46 20.85 -24.17
N LYS A 71 -7.37 19.83 -25.00
CA LYS A 71 -8.37 19.54 -26.05
C LYS A 71 -8.43 18.08 -26.44
N GLU A 72 -9.59 17.67 -26.93
CA GLU A 72 -9.80 16.39 -27.61
C GLU A 72 -10.16 16.68 -29.06
N LEU A 73 -9.58 15.92 -29.99
CA LEU A 73 -9.89 15.93 -31.42
C LEU A 73 -10.33 14.52 -31.81
N SER A 74 -11.21 14.40 -32.81
CA SER A 74 -11.70 13.11 -33.28
C SER A 74 -11.68 13.04 -34.79
N GLY A 75 -11.23 11.90 -35.31
CA GLY A 75 -11.15 11.65 -36.74
C GLY A 75 -9.72 11.78 -37.29
N ILE A 76 -9.46 11.02 -38.35
CA ILE A 76 -8.13 10.93 -38.97
C ILE A 76 -7.65 12.29 -39.49
N ALA A 77 -8.53 13.08 -40.11
CA ALA A 77 -8.15 14.38 -40.68
C ALA A 77 -7.67 15.38 -39.61
N ASP A 78 -8.36 15.47 -38.48
CA ASP A 78 -7.99 16.36 -37.37
C ASP A 78 -6.74 15.85 -36.65
N PHE A 79 -6.60 14.53 -36.49
CA PHE A 79 -5.41 13.89 -35.95
C PHE A 79 -4.16 14.26 -36.77
N GLU A 80 -4.19 14.03 -38.09
CA GLU A 80 -3.06 14.31 -38.98
C GLU A 80 -2.74 15.80 -39.04
N SER A 81 -3.78 16.64 -39.16
CA SER A 81 -3.64 18.09 -39.21
C SER A 81 -2.96 18.64 -37.95
N TYR A 82 -3.34 18.16 -36.77
CA TYR A 82 -2.72 18.58 -35.50
C TYR A 82 -1.21 18.34 -35.47
N TRP A 83 -0.78 17.15 -35.88
CA TRP A 83 0.64 16.80 -35.83
C TRP A 83 1.46 17.56 -36.86
N ILE A 84 0.96 17.71 -38.09
CA ILE A 84 1.62 18.50 -39.14
C ILE A 84 1.79 19.96 -38.68
N ASP A 85 0.73 20.54 -38.12
CA ASP A 85 0.72 21.90 -37.59
C ASP A 85 1.65 22.06 -36.37
N LYS A 86 1.68 21.08 -35.45
CA LYS A 86 2.63 21.05 -34.33
C LYS A 86 4.08 21.06 -34.81
N GLU A 87 4.45 20.20 -35.75
CA GLU A 87 5.82 20.14 -36.28
C GLU A 87 6.20 21.45 -37.02
N LYS A 88 5.25 22.07 -37.74
CA LYS A 88 5.45 23.39 -38.36
C LYS A 88 5.72 24.49 -37.32
N ARG A 89 4.94 24.53 -36.23
CA ARG A 89 5.18 25.48 -35.13
C ARG A 89 6.54 25.28 -34.47
N LEU A 90 6.89 24.04 -34.12
CA LEU A 90 8.19 23.73 -33.51
C LEU A 90 9.35 24.19 -34.40
N LYS A 91 9.23 23.98 -35.72
CA LYS A 91 10.22 24.46 -36.70
C LYS A 91 10.27 25.98 -36.81
N HIS A 92 9.10 26.64 -36.85
CA HIS A 92 9.00 28.10 -36.91
C HIS A 92 9.64 28.76 -35.68
N ASP A 93 9.32 28.24 -34.49
CA ASP A 93 9.77 28.76 -33.20
C ASP A 93 11.18 28.28 -32.84
N CYS A 94 11.83 27.50 -33.72
CA CYS A 94 13.16 26.93 -33.53
C CYS A 94 13.30 26.10 -32.24
N ILE A 95 12.23 25.43 -31.82
CA ILE A 95 12.20 24.61 -30.61
C ILE A 95 12.75 23.21 -30.94
N ASN A 96 13.83 22.80 -30.27
CA ASN A 96 14.37 21.46 -30.46
C ASN A 96 13.55 20.41 -29.71
N VAL A 97 13.28 19.29 -30.39
CA VAL A 97 12.64 18.11 -29.79
C VAL A 97 13.53 16.89 -29.99
N ARG A 98 13.77 16.17 -28.90
CA ARG A 98 14.40 14.84 -28.93
C ARG A 98 13.33 13.80 -28.70
N THR A 99 13.13 12.93 -29.67
CA THR A 99 12.10 11.89 -29.64
C THR A 99 12.72 10.56 -29.26
N SER A 100 12.08 9.83 -28.35
CA SER A 100 12.46 8.47 -27.99
C SER A 100 11.27 7.53 -28.04
N ILE A 101 11.47 6.28 -28.47
CA ILE A 101 10.52 5.18 -28.32
C ILE A 101 10.99 4.36 -27.13
N LYS A 102 10.15 4.23 -26.12
CA LYS A 102 10.49 3.56 -24.86
C LYS A 102 9.28 2.90 -24.21
N PHE A 103 9.54 1.99 -23.28
CA PHE A 103 8.47 1.35 -22.51
C PHE A 103 7.88 2.31 -21.46
N CYS A 104 6.55 2.35 -21.36
CA CYS A 104 5.83 3.09 -20.32
C CYS A 104 5.39 2.10 -19.24
N ASN A 105 6.11 2.07 -18.11
CA ASN A 105 5.83 1.17 -16.99
C ASN A 105 4.37 1.29 -16.52
N TYR A 106 3.87 2.52 -16.48
CA TYR A 106 2.55 2.83 -15.94
C TYR A 106 1.38 2.20 -16.70
N TYR A 107 1.50 2.06 -18.02
CA TYR A 107 0.49 1.37 -18.84
C TYR A 107 0.94 0.02 -19.37
N SER A 108 2.20 -0.36 -19.08
CA SER A 108 2.83 -1.59 -19.56
C SER A 108 2.80 -1.74 -21.09
N HIS A 109 2.98 -0.62 -21.80
CA HIS A 109 2.99 -0.56 -23.26
C HIS A 109 4.10 0.35 -23.78
N VAL A 110 4.55 0.12 -25.01
CA VAL A 110 5.50 1.01 -25.69
C VAL A 110 4.82 2.32 -26.07
N ALA A 111 5.54 3.42 -25.86
CA ALA A 111 5.08 4.78 -26.11
C ALA A 111 6.15 5.62 -26.81
N VAL A 112 5.74 6.75 -27.37
CA VAL A 112 6.68 7.78 -27.85
C VAL A 112 6.86 8.82 -26.75
N TYR A 113 8.08 9.33 -26.60
CA TYR A 113 8.45 10.32 -25.61
C TYR A 113 9.22 11.45 -26.25
N ASP A 114 8.66 12.66 -26.15
CA ASP A 114 9.26 13.87 -26.67
C ASP A 114 9.89 14.66 -25.51
N GLN A 115 11.20 14.87 -25.55
CA GLN A 115 11.88 15.87 -24.72
C GLN A 115 11.95 17.18 -25.52
N ILE A 116 11.11 18.14 -25.15
CA ILE A 116 10.92 19.40 -25.85
C ILE A 116 11.67 20.50 -25.11
N GLU A 117 12.54 21.23 -25.80
CA GLU A 117 13.32 22.32 -25.21
C GLU A 117 12.42 23.43 -24.66
N GLY A 118 12.57 23.77 -23.39
CA GLY A 118 11.77 24.81 -22.72
C GLY A 118 10.38 24.37 -22.23
N TYR A 119 10.00 23.10 -22.42
CA TYR A 119 8.70 22.57 -21.99
C TYR A 119 8.84 21.27 -21.18
N LYS A 120 7.79 20.88 -20.46
CA LYS A 120 7.73 19.55 -19.84
C LYS A 120 7.84 18.49 -20.94
N PRO A 121 8.62 17.41 -20.73
CA PRO A 121 8.62 16.31 -21.67
C PRO A 121 7.24 15.65 -21.71
N MET A 122 6.96 14.92 -22.79
CA MET A 122 5.62 14.46 -23.10
C MET A 122 5.64 13.01 -23.56
N TYR A 123 4.79 12.18 -22.97
CA TYR A 123 4.46 10.85 -23.49
C TYR A 123 3.31 10.95 -24.49
N VAL A 124 3.43 10.20 -25.59
CA VAL A 124 2.35 9.89 -26.51
C VAL A 124 2.01 8.41 -26.32
N LEU A 125 0.85 8.17 -25.70
CA LEU A 125 0.34 6.86 -25.32
C LEU A 125 -0.72 6.43 -26.34
N PHE A 126 -0.85 5.12 -26.54
CA PHE A 126 -1.77 4.54 -27.51
C PHE A 126 -2.76 3.61 -26.81
N ARG A 127 -4.00 3.56 -27.33
CA ARG A 127 -4.91 2.43 -27.11
C ARG A 127 -5.09 1.69 -28.41
N VAL A 128 -4.70 0.43 -28.41
CA VAL A 128 -4.86 -0.49 -29.55
C VAL A 128 -5.92 -1.52 -29.20
N LYS A 129 -6.92 -1.66 -30.07
CA LYS A 129 -7.96 -2.70 -29.99
C LYS A 129 -8.05 -3.36 -31.36
N ASP A 130 -7.88 -4.68 -31.40
CA ASP A 130 -7.93 -5.46 -32.64
C ASP A 130 -6.96 -4.90 -33.71
N ASP A 131 -5.72 -4.60 -33.30
CA ASP A 131 -4.66 -3.94 -34.08
C ASP A 131 -4.97 -2.51 -34.59
N ILE A 132 -6.11 -1.93 -34.19
CA ILE A 132 -6.53 -0.58 -34.53
C ILE A 132 -6.34 0.39 -33.35
N VAL A 133 -5.66 1.51 -33.61
CA VAL A 133 -5.52 2.65 -32.71
C VAL A 133 -6.84 3.40 -32.62
N THR A 134 -7.40 3.40 -31.42
CA THR A 134 -8.65 4.11 -31.11
C THR A 134 -8.42 5.40 -30.35
N HIS A 135 -7.37 5.46 -29.52
CA HIS A 135 -7.00 6.64 -28.75
C HIS A 135 -5.50 6.89 -28.83
N VAL A 136 -5.13 8.16 -28.91
CA VAL A 136 -3.77 8.67 -28.79
C VAL A 136 -3.79 9.78 -27.74
N VAL A 137 -2.95 9.67 -26.72
CA VAL A 137 -2.98 10.59 -25.57
C VAL A 137 -1.62 11.23 -25.39
N CYS A 138 -1.58 12.57 -25.44
CA CYS A 138 -0.40 13.38 -25.20
C CYS A 138 -0.41 13.88 -23.76
N ALA A 139 0.45 13.34 -22.90
CA ALA A 139 0.49 13.63 -21.47
C ALA A 139 1.88 14.11 -21.01
N PRO A 140 1.97 15.14 -20.16
CA PRO A 140 3.25 15.63 -19.65
C PRO A 140 3.87 14.65 -18.64
N ASP A 141 5.21 14.62 -18.56
CA ASP A 141 5.97 13.89 -17.53
C ASP A 141 6.83 14.86 -16.72
N PRO A 142 6.71 14.90 -15.38
CA PRO A 142 5.64 14.28 -14.59
C PRO A 142 4.28 14.96 -14.83
N LEU A 143 3.20 14.26 -14.48
CA LEU A 143 1.82 14.78 -14.59
C LEU A 143 1.59 15.98 -13.66
N GLN A 144 2.17 15.91 -12.47
CA GLN A 144 2.07 16.92 -11.42
C GLN A 144 3.25 17.90 -11.45
N ASP A 145 3.33 18.77 -10.45
CA ASP A 145 4.49 19.65 -10.25
C ASP A 145 5.77 18.82 -10.01
N SER A 146 6.88 19.22 -10.63
CA SER A 146 8.15 18.52 -10.48
C SER A 146 8.66 18.47 -9.03
N THR A 147 8.22 19.39 -8.17
CA THR A 147 8.59 19.44 -6.75
C THR A 147 8.00 18.29 -5.93
N VAL A 148 6.90 17.67 -6.37
CA VAL A 148 6.22 16.57 -5.67
C VAL A 148 6.93 15.23 -5.85
N ARG A 149 7.94 15.11 -6.73
CA ARG A 149 8.84 13.91 -6.84
C ARG A 149 8.16 12.54 -7.12
N TYR A 150 6.95 12.52 -7.68
CA TYR A 150 6.27 11.28 -8.09
C TYR A 150 6.40 10.99 -9.61
N TRP A 151 7.26 10.05 -10.03
CA TRP A 151 7.55 9.84 -11.46
C TRP A 151 6.48 8.99 -12.18
N SER A 152 5.27 9.51 -12.39
CA SER A 152 4.07 8.76 -12.81
C SER A 152 4.34 7.74 -13.92
N PHE A 153 4.78 8.16 -15.12
CA PHE A 153 4.93 7.24 -16.26
C PHE A 153 6.12 6.28 -16.18
N LYS A 154 7.01 6.46 -15.20
CA LYS A 154 8.16 5.57 -14.96
C LYS A 154 7.89 4.53 -13.87
N ARG A 155 6.75 4.62 -13.18
CA ARG A 155 6.35 3.68 -12.13
C ARG A 155 5.19 2.82 -12.63
N LEU A 156 5.00 1.66 -12.01
CA LEU A 156 3.77 0.90 -12.17
C LEU A 156 2.62 1.68 -11.52
N PRO A 157 1.39 1.61 -12.07
CA PRO A 157 0.25 2.22 -11.43
C PRO A 157 -0.06 1.42 -10.16
N PHE A 158 -0.52 2.11 -9.12
CA PHE A 158 -1.08 1.44 -7.96
C PHE A 158 -2.21 0.49 -8.33
N ALA A 159 -2.29 -0.64 -7.63
CA ALA A 159 -3.40 -1.56 -7.77
C ALA A 159 -4.72 -0.83 -7.45
N TYR A 160 -5.78 -1.14 -8.19
CA TYR A 160 -7.09 -0.53 -7.98
C TYR A 160 -7.56 -0.68 -6.53
N GLY A 161 -7.39 -1.88 -5.93
CA GLY A 161 -7.75 -2.12 -4.53
C GLY A 161 -7.02 -1.18 -3.58
N TYR A 162 -5.68 -1.13 -3.68
CA TYR A 162 -4.86 -0.25 -2.85
C TYR A 162 -5.26 1.23 -2.97
N ILE A 163 -5.59 1.69 -4.18
CA ILE A 163 -6.11 3.05 -4.36
C ILE A 163 -7.43 3.24 -3.64
N MET A 164 -8.38 2.32 -3.80
CA MET A 164 -9.68 2.39 -3.12
C MET A 164 -9.54 2.41 -1.61
N ASP A 165 -8.56 1.70 -1.07
CA ASP A 165 -8.25 1.67 0.36
C ASP A 165 -7.68 3.01 0.88
N ASN A 166 -7.20 3.88 -0.02
CA ASN A 166 -6.62 5.19 0.31
C ASN A 166 -7.49 6.37 -0.16
N VAL A 167 -8.68 6.10 -0.71
CA VAL A 167 -9.66 7.12 -1.12
C VAL A 167 -10.15 7.89 0.10
N GLN A 168 -10.13 9.21 -0.04
CA GLN A 168 -10.67 10.16 0.94
C GLN A 168 -12.07 10.62 0.53
N GLU A 169 -12.22 11.06 -0.72
CA GLU A 169 -13.49 11.55 -1.25
C GLU A 169 -13.57 11.28 -2.74
N GLN A 170 -14.79 11.00 -3.23
CA GLN A 170 -15.07 11.00 -4.66
C GLN A 170 -15.22 12.46 -5.13
N ILE A 171 -14.63 12.78 -6.26
CA ILE A 171 -14.72 14.10 -6.87
C ILE A 171 -15.33 13.98 -8.28
N PRO A 172 -15.88 15.07 -8.83
CA PRO A 172 -16.37 15.10 -10.20
C PRO A 172 -15.28 14.72 -11.19
N GLY A 173 -15.67 13.99 -12.24
CA GLY A 173 -14.73 13.61 -13.29
C GLY A 173 -14.15 14.82 -14.00
N GLU A 174 -12.84 14.79 -14.24
CA GLU A 174 -12.15 15.87 -14.90
C GLU A 174 -12.01 15.61 -16.41
N PRO A 175 -12.44 16.55 -17.27
CA PRO A 175 -12.44 16.32 -18.70
C PRO A 175 -11.05 16.40 -19.32
N LYS A 176 -10.88 15.75 -20.48
CA LYS A 176 -9.66 15.83 -21.33
C LYS A 176 -8.38 15.40 -20.60
N ARG A 177 -8.51 14.48 -19.64
CA ARG A 177 -7.41 13.85 -18.91
C ARG A 177 -7.17 12.42 -19.43
N LEU A 178 -6.43 11.58 -18.71
CA LEU A 178 -6.12 10.23 -19.19
C LEU A 178 -7.40 9.37 -19.26
N PRO A 179 -7.73 8.77 -20.41
CA PRO A 179 -8.80 7.79 -20.52
C PRO A 179 -8.31 6.41 -20.07
N CYS A 180 -9.22 5.47 -19.81
CA CYS A 180 -8.83 4.08 -19.60
C CYS A 180 -8.35 3.47 -20.92
N LEU A 181 -7.04 3.33 -21.11
CA LEU A 181 -6.48 2.74 -22.33
C LEU A 181 -6.80 1.25 -22.51
N LYS A 182 -7.36 0.57 -21.49
CA LYS A 182 -7.86 -0.81 -21.62
C LYS A 182 -9.22 -0.86 -22.33
N CYS A 183 -10.28 -0.31 -21.73
CA CYS A 183 -11.63 -0.36 -22.31
C CYS A 183 -11.99 0.82 -23.23
N GLY A 184 -11.23 1.92 -23.18
CA GLY A 184 -11.51 3.15 -23.93
C GLY A 184 -12.51 4.08 -23.25
N ASN A 185 -12.85 3.86 -21.97
CA ASN A 185 -13.70 4.78 -21.23
C ASN A 185 -13.03 6.15 -21.11
N SER A 186 -13.76 7.23 -21.42
CA SER A 186 -13.22 8.58 -21.39
C SER A 186 -12.97 9.04 -19.97
N SER A 187 -12.14 10.07 -19.80
CA SER A 187 -11.76 10.58 -18.48
C SER A 187 -12.96 11.07 -17.66
N GLU A 188 -13.95 11.66 -18.33
CA GLU A 188 -15.23 12.10 -17.77
C GLU A 188 -16.12 10.91 -17.35
N GLY A 189 -15.97 9.77 -18.02
CA GLY A 189 -16.65 8.53 -17.67
C GLY A 189 -15.91 7.70 -16.61
N LEU A 190 -14.72 8.12 -16.18
CA LEU A 190 -14.00 7.53 -15.06
C LEU A 190 -14.51 8.06 -13.73
N VAL A 191 -14.25 7.30 -12.68
CA VAL A 191 -14.51 7.77 -11.31
C VAL A 191 -13.23 8.35 -10.74
N TRP A 192 -13.35 9.49 -10.07
CA TRP A 192 -12.22 10.25 -9.56
C TRP A 192 -12.28 10.38 -8.05
N TYR A 193 -11.12 10.35 -7.40
CA TYR A 193 -11.03 10.41 -5.95
C TYR A 193 -9.85 11.28 -5.50
N LYS A 194 -9.96 11.95 -4.35
CA LYS A 194 -8.78 12.36 -3.59
C LYS A 194 -8.24 11.16 -2.83
N VAL A 195 -6.92 11.08 -2.70
CA VAL A 195 -6.22 9.99 -2.02
C VAL A 195 -5.06 10.53 -1.20
N ASN A 196 -4.70 9.82 -0.12
CA ASN A 196 -3.43 9.99 0.57
C ASN A 196 -2.70 8.64 0.60
N ILE A 197 -1.54 8.58 -0.01
CA ILE A 197 -0.82 7.34 -0.30
C ILE A 197 0.50 7.33 0.45
N ASP A 198 0.65 6.44 1.44
CA ASP A 198 1.91 6.26 2.18
C ASP A 198 2.81 5.23 1.48
N LEU A 199 4.01 5.69 1.08
CA LEU A 199 5.05 4.87 0.44
C LEU A 199 6.37 4.91 1.22
N SER A 200 6.34 5.21 2.53
CA SER A 200 7.49 5.33 3.46
C SER A 200 8.89 5.06 2.86
N PRO A 201 9.79 6.05 2.85
CA PRO A 201 9.79 7.23 3.70
C PRO A 201 8.99 8.41 3.12
N LEU A 202 8.29 8.27 1.99
CA LEU A 202 7.53 9.38 1.39
C LEU A 202 6.05 9.06 1.23
N SER A 203 5.17 9.88 1.79
CA SER A 203 3.73 9.85 1.53
C SER A 203 3.32 10.89 0.49
N TYR A 204 2.19 10.69 -0.17
CA TYR A 204 1.72 11.51 -1.29
C TYR A 204 0.21 11.75 -1.19
N ALA A 205 -0.20 13.01 -1.09
CA ALA A 205 -1.60 13.39 -1.18
C ALA A 205 -1.92 14.00 -2.55
N GLY A 206 -3.06 13.65 -3.12
CA GLY A 206 -3.54 14.25 -4.38
C GLY A 206 -4.75 13.52 -4.91
N VAL A 207 -4.82 13.35 -6.22
CA VAL A 207 -6.03 12.86 -6.88
C VAL A 207 -5.73 11.72 -7.85
N VAL A 208 -6.66 10.78 -7.90
CA VAL A 208 -6.61 9.59 -8.72
C VAL A 208 -7.87 9.46 -9.58
N SER A 209 -7.74 8.92 -10.78
CA SER A 209 -8.88 8.42 -11.58
C SER A 209 -8.79 6.91 -11.74
N VAL A 210 -9.95 6.28 -11.78
CA VAL A 210 -10.08 4.83 -11.88
C VAL A 210 -11.12 4.43 -12.91
N CYS A 211 -10.92 3.28 -13.53
CA CYS A 211 -11.93 2.65 -14.36
C CYS A 211 -12.56 1.50 -13.61
N GLU A 212 -13.81 1.66 -13.18
CA GLU A 212 -14.55 0.61 -12.47
C GLU A 212 -14.75 -0.63 -13.35
N ASN A 213 -15.11 -0.43 -14.62
CA ASN A 213 -15.28 -1.54 -15.58
C ASN A 213 -14.03 -2.42 -15.75
N CYS A 214 -12.84 -1.81 -15.68
CA CYS A 214 -11.57 -2.52 -15.85
C CYS A 214 -10.88 -2.86 -14.53
N ARG A 215 -11.41 -2.36 -13.41
CA ARG A 215 -10.76 -2.34 -12.09
C ARG A 215 -9.29 -1.95 -12.17
N LYS A 216 -9.01 -0.82 -12.82
CA LYS A 216 -7.65 -0.27 -12.95
C LYS A 216 -7.61 1.18 -12.50
N MET A 217 -6.53 1.55 -11.81
CA MET A 217 -6.18 2.96 -11.66
C MET A 217 -5.65 3.47 -13.00
N VAL A 218 -6.17 4.63 -13.42
CA VAL A 218 -5.90 5.22 -14.75
C VAL A 218 -4.95 6.40 -14.64
N GLU A 219 -5.08 7.23 -13.63
CA GLU A 219 -4.24 8.41 -13.43
C GLU A 219 -4.05 8.63 -11.94
N PHE A 220 -2.84 8.93 -11.49
CA PHE A 220 -2.57 9.49 -10.18
C PHE A 220 -1.65 10.70 -10.34
N TYR A 221 -2.11 11.83 -9.84
CA TYR A 221 -1.35 13.08 -9.82
C TYR A 221 -1.33 13.59 -8.37
N PRO A 222 -0.23 13.36 -7.64
CA PRO A 222 -0.09 13.90 -6.30
C PRO A 222 0.18 15.40 -6.35
N ASP A 223 -0.39 16.14 -5.42
CA ASP A 223 -0.17 17.59 -5.27
C ASP A 223 0.81 17.89 -4.13
N VAL A 224 1.02 16.95 -3.19
CA VAL A 224 1.91 17.09 -2.03
C VAL A 224 2.72 15.82 -1.81
N SER A 225 4.01 15.95 -1.49
CA SER A 225 4.86 14.88 -0.97
C SER A 225 5.24 15.16 0.48
N ILE A 226 5.20 14.15 1.35
CA ILE A 226 5.45 14.23 2.79
C ILE A 226 6.62 13.31 3.12
N ASP A 227 7.69 13.82 3.73
CA ASP A 227 8.84 13.04 4.19
C ASP A 227 8.60 12.52 5.60
N ASN A 228 8.61 11.19 5.74
CA ASN A 228 8.30 10.46 6.95
C ASN A 228 9.53 10.19 7.82
N GLY A 229 10.76 10.50 7.36
CA GLY A 229 12.00 10.66 8.15
C GLY A 229 12.43 9.56 9.14
N GLU A 230 13.73 9.20 9.12
CA GLU A 230 14.33 8.30 10.12
C GLU A 230 14.14 8.75 11.57
N VAL A 231 13.81 7.78 12.42
CA VAL A 231 13.72 7.88 13.87
C VAL A 231 15.10 8.25 14.46
N GLN A 232 15.33 9.53 14.76
CA GLN A 232 16.35 9.96 15.71
C GLN A 232 15.73 10.75 16.87
N GLY A 233 16.28 10.53 18.06
CA GLY A 233 15.65 10.76 19.34
C GLY A 233 15.36 12.22 19.73
N GLN A 234 14.15 12.38 20.25
CA GLN A 234 13.63 13.28 21.31
C GLN A 234 13.59 14.83 21.16
N LYS A 235 12.31 15.26 21.25
CA LYS A 235 11.70 16.47 21.84
C LYS A 235 11.97 17.78 21.07
N ILE A 236 10.94 18.49 20.60
CA ILE A 236 9.87 19.10 21.40
C ILE A 236 8.53 19.20 20.61
N ASP A 237 7.45 18.84 21.31
CA ASP A 237 6.06 19.27 21.24
C ASP A 237 5.46 19.72 19.90
N LYS A 238 4.94 18.73 19.16
CA LYS A 238 3.57 18.79 18.66
C LYS A 238 2.91 17.48 19.03
N VAL A 239 1.64 17.53 19.40
CA VAL A 239 0.79 16.40 19.79
C VAL A 239 0.75 15.40 18.64
N GLU A 240 1.75 14.53 18.59
CA GLU A 240 1.75 13.32 17.78
C GLU A 240 0.70 12.41 18.39
N ASN A 241 -0.42 12.27 17.71
CA ASN A 241 -1.26 11.09 17.83
C ASN A 241 -0.45 9.88 17.36
N LYS A 242 0.49 9.43 18.20
CA LYS A 242 1.02 8.06 18.19
C LYS A 242 -0.03 7.16 18.82
N VAL A 243 -1.12 6.97 18.11
CA VAL A 243 -1.82 5.68 18.15
C VAL A 243 -1.45 5.01 16.85
N ARG A 244 -0.29 4.36 16.88
CA ARG A 244 0.15 3.53 15.78
C ARG A 244 -0.91 2.44 15.56
N GLN A 245 -1.09 2.06 14.29
CA GLN A 245 -1.75 0.83 13.80
C GLN A 245 -1.29 -0.48 14.49
N GLU A 246 -0.45 -0.41 15.52
CA GLU A 246 0.36 -1.50 16.03
C GLU A 246 -0.40 -2.53 16.88
N ASP A 247 -1.64 -2.36 17.33
CA ASP A 247 -2.20 -3.29 18.35
C ASP A 247 -3.40 -4.14 17.94
N VAL A 248 -3.90 -3.99 16.70
CA VAL A 248 -4.82 -4.98 16.08
C VAL A 248 -4.25 -5.55 14.78
N PHE A 249 -3.22 -4.90 14.24
CA PHE A 249 -2.47 -5.34 13.06
C PHE A 249 -1.35 -6.36 13.36
N ILE A 250 -1.06 -6.65 14.64
CA ILE A 250 0.05 -7.57 15.05
C ILE A 250 -0.08 -8.94 14.37
N LEU A 251 -1.30 -9.35 14.03
CA LEU A 251 -1.56 -10.63 13.39
C LEU A 251 -1.62 -10.60 11.87
N SER A 252 -1.63 -9.44 11.20
CA SER A 252 -1.91 -9.35 9.76
C SER A 252 -0.76 -8.84 8.87
N GLN A 253 0.41 -8.56 9.45
CA GLN A 253 1.59 -8.24 8.65
C GLN A 253 2.28 -9.50 8.12
N LEU A 254 1.93 -9.88 6.90
CA LEU A 254 2.81 -10.69 6.08
C LEU A 254 4.04 -9.84 5.69
N ILE A 255 5.22 -10.46 5.72
CA ILE A 255 6.51 -9.85 5.39
C ILE A 255 6.70 -9.84 3.87
N THR A 256 5.76 -9.28 3.11
CA THR A 256 5.71 -9.40 1.63
C THR A 256 6.21 -8.18 0.89
N ARG A 257 6.58 -7.09 1.59
CA ARG A 257 6.77 -5.77 0.97
C ARG A 257 8.18 -5.51 0.43
N ASN A 258 9.17 -6.37 0.71
CA ASN A 258 10.56 -6.17 0.32
C ASN A 258 11.15 -7.43 -0.31
N LEU A 259 11.96 -7.24 -1.36
CA LEU A 259 12.85 -8.29 -1.87
C LEU A 259 14.18 -8.21 -1.12
N TYR A 260 14.54 -9.29 -0.45
CA TYR A 260 15.75 -9.41 0.37
C TYR A 260 16.91 -9.90 -0.47
N PHE A 261 18.09 -9.32 -0.27
CA PHE A 261 19.31 -9.71 -0.97
C PHE A 261 20.48 -9.77 -0.02
N ASP A 262 21.51 -10.49 -0.43
CA ASP A 262 22.81 -10.53 0.21
C ASP A 262 23.88 -9.98 -0.74
N ASN A 263 25.09 -9.85 -0.21
CA ASN A 263 26.28 -9.42 -0.95
C ASN A 263 27.26 -10.59 -1.14
N PRO A 264 26.85 -11.72 -1.76
CA PRO A 264 27.64 -12.95 -1.80
C PRO A 264 28.94 -12.80 -2.60
N LEU A 265 29.07 -11.75 -3.40
CA LEU A 265 30.26 -11.48 -4.22
C LEU A 265 31.14 -10.36 -3.67
N LYS A 266 30.78 -9.77 -2.52
CA LYS A 266 31.65 -8.79 -1.86
C LYS A 266 33.02 -9.39 -1.60
N ASP A 267 34.07 -8.64 -1.93
CA ASP A 267 35.48 -9.05 -1.78
C ASP A 267 35.88 -10.31 -2.57
N THR A 268 35.16 -10.63 -3.66
CA THR A 268 35.48 -11.76 -4.55
C THR A 268 36.13 -11.33 -5.88
N LYS A 269 36.75 -12.30 -6.55
CA LYS A 269 37.44 -12.11 -7.86
C LYS A 269 36.51 -11.86 -9.05
N TYR A 270 35.20 -12.08 -8.89
CA TYR A 270 34.26 -12.08 -10.03
C TYR A 270 34.17 -10.73 -10.74
N PHE A 271 34.60 -9.66 -10.07
CA PHE A 271 34.57 -8.30 -10.58
C PHE A 271 35.94 -7.77 -11.03
N ASP A 272 36.99 -8.60 -11.03
CA ASP A 272 38.36 -8.14 -11.35
C ASP A 272 38.51 -7.62 -12.78
N ASN A 273 37.68 -8.11 -13.69
CA ASN A 273 37.66 -7.73 -15.10
C ASN A 273 36.78 -6.50 -15.40
N LEU A 274 36.09 -5.95 -14.39
CA LEU A 274 35.30 -4.74 -14.52
C LEU A 274 36.21 -3.51 -14.59
N ASP A 275 35.74 -2.45 -15.28
CA ASP A 275 36.50 -1.21 -15.40
C ASP A 275 36.64 -0.52 -14.02
N LYS A 276 37.85 -0.59 -13.47
CA LYS A 276 38.20 -0.05 -12.14
C LYS A 276 38.21 1.47 -12.10
N ASN A 277 38.26 2.14 -13.26
CA ASN A 277 38.27 3.60 -13.35
C ASN A 277 36.85 4.18 -13.55
N TYR A 278 35.86 3.33 -13.84
CA TYR A 278 34.49 3.77 -14.02
C TYR A 278 33.79 3.94 -12.66
N VAL A 279 33.32 5.16 -12.40
CA VAL A 279 32.52 5.50 -11.22
C VAL A 279 31.05 5.59 -11.63
N VAL A 280 30.23 4.78 -10.97
CA VAL A 280 28.78 4.84 -11.05
C VAL A 280 28.31 5.99 -10.18
N ASP A 281 27.82 7.05 -10.81
CA ASP A 281 27.22 8.20 -10.13
C ASP A 281 25.79 8.40 -10.64
N SER A 282 24.83 8.44 -9.73
CA SER A 282 23.43 8.73 -10.07
C SER A 282 23.26 10.14 -10.66
N GLY A 283 24.24 11.02 -10.47
CA GLY A 283 24.27 12.41 -10.94
C GLY A 283 23.26 13.31 -10.25
N ASN A 284 22.55 12.81 -9.25
CA ASN A 284 21.43 13.49 -8.63
C ASN A 284 21.80 13.98 -7.23
N ARG A 285 22.24 15.24 -7.15
CA ARG A 285 22.66 15.92 -5.90
C ARG A 285 21.60 15.92 -4.80
N SER A 286 20.31 15.74 -5.15
CA SER A 286 19.21 15.68 -4.18
C SER A 286 19.16 14.37 -3.39
N PHE A 287 19.91 13.34 -3.82
CA PHE A 287 20.04 12.06 -3.12
C PHE A 287 21.44 11.87 -2.51
N ALA A 288 22.27 12.92 -2.49
CA ALA A 288 23.66 12.83 -2.01
C ALA A 288 23.78 12.42 -0.53
N ASP A 289 22.74 12.67 0.27
CA ASP A 289 22.70 12.32 1.69
C ASP A 289 22.39 10.84 1.94
N PHE A 290 21.85 10.11 0.96
CA PHE A 290 21.54 8.68 1.09
C PHE A 290 22.75 7.81 0.73
N SER A 291 23.13 6.89 1.62
CA SER A 291 24.29 6.01 1.46
C SER A 291 24.26 5.19 0.16
N VAL A 292 23.10 4.64 -0.21
CA VAL A 292 22.89 3.85 -1.43
C VAL A 292 23.02 4.65 -2.73
N CYS A 293 22.96 5.98 -2.67
CA CYS A 293 23.05 6.88 -3.81
C CYS A 293 24.43 7.54 -3.96
N LYS A 294 25.39 7.21 -3.08
CA LYS A 294 26.76 7.73 -3.16
C LYS A 294 27.49 7.15 -4.37
N PRO A 295 28.30 7.95 -5.09
CA PRO A 295 29.13 7.43 -6.17
C PRO A 295 30.01 6.28 -5.69
N CYS A 296 30.04 5.20 -6.47
CA CYS A 296 30.82 4.01 -6.18
C CYS A 296 31.46 3.45 -7.46
N SER A 297 32.53 2.67 -7.33
CA SER A 297 33.14 1.99 -8.47
C SER A 297 32.21 0.91 -9.05
N LEU A 298 32.47 0.49 -10.30
CA LEU A 298 31.71 -0.59 -10.92
C LEU A 298 31.79 -1.90 -10.11
N ALA A 299 32.95 -2.18 -9.51
CA ALA A 299 33.17 -3.34 -8.65
C ALA A 299 32.42 -3.23 -7.32
N GLU A 300 32.44 -2.07 -6.65
CA GLU A 300 31.67 -1.85 -5.42
C GLU A 300 30.17 -1.93 -5.67
N CYS A 301 29.69 -1.35 -6.78
CA CYS A 301 28.29 -1.44 -7.20
C CYS A 301 27.81 -2.90 -7.33
N ALA A 302 28.66 -3.78 -7.87
CA ALA A 302 28.37 -5.19 -8.04
C ALA A 302 28.59 -6.02 -6.75
N GLY A 303 29.65 -5.72 -5.99
CA GLY A 303 29.97 -6.41 -4.74
C GLY A 303 28.93 -6.18 -3.65
N ASP A 304 28.47 -4.94 -3.49
CA ASP A 304 27.47 -4.56 -2.49
C ASP A 304 26.02 -4.72 -2.98
N PHE A 305 25.81 -5.35 -4.15
CA PHE A 305 24.52 -5.49 -4.83
C PHE A 305 23.65 -4.22 -4.71
N ASN A 306 24.21 -3.08 -5.11
CA ASN A 306 23.50 -1.81 -5.01
C ASN A 306 22.43 -1.72 -6.11
N GLU A 307 21.25 -2.29 -5.85
CA GLU A 307 20.13 -2.40 -6.79
C GLU A 307 19.77 -1.06 -7.44
N PHE A 308 19.82 0.05 -6.67
CA PHE A 308 19.56 1.38 -7.19
C PHE A 308 20.59 1.80 -8.25
N MET A 309 21.88 1.62 -7.98
CA MET A 309 22.95 1.92 -8.91
C MET A 309 22.98 0.96 -10.11
N LEU A 310 22.64 -0.32 -9.90
CA LEU A 310 22.47 -1.31 -10.97
C LEU A 310 21.30 -0.93 -11.89
N SER A 311 20.17 -0.47 -11.34
CA SER A 311 19.05 0.08 -12.13
C SER A 311 19.45 1.34 -12.90
N HIS A 312 20.32 2.16 -12.31
CA HIS A 312 20.88 3.33 -13.01
C HIS A 312 21.79 2.91 -14.16
N LEU A 313 22.67 1.94 -13.95
CA LEU A 313 23.54 1.36 -14.98
C LEU A 313 22.72 0.74 -16.11
N PHE A 314 21.70 -0.06 -15.81
CA PHE A 314 20.80 -0.64 -16.81
C PHE A 314 20.27 0.43 -17.78
N LYS A 315 19.93 1.62 -17.26
CA LYS A 315 19.38 2.74 -18.05
C LYS A 315 20.45 3.59 -18.76
N LYS A 316 21.68 3.64 -18.26
CA LYS A 316 22.72 4.59 -18.73
C LYS A 316 23.89 3.93 -19.45
N ASN A 317 24.22 2.71 -19.05
CA ASN A 317 25.29 1.91 -19.62
C ASN A 317 24.93 0.42 -19.50
N ILE A 318 24.07 -0.03 -20.42
CA ILE A 318 23.56 -1.40 -20.46
C ILE A 318 24.68 -2.44 -20.64
N GLN A 319 25.79 -2.07 -21.28
CA GLN A 319 26.94 -2.97 -21.42
C GLN A 319 27.55 -3.30 -20.05
N PHE A 320 27.85 -2.28 -19.24
CA PHE A 320 28.39 -2.51 -17.90
C PHE A 320 27.39 -3.22 -16.97
N TYR A 321 26.09 -2.95 -17.12
CA TYR A 321 25.07 -3.73 -16.44
C TYR A 321 25.13 -5.22 -16.82
N ASN A 322 25.21 -5.52 -18.12
CA ASN A 322 25.30 -6.89 -18.62
C ASN A 322 26.59 -7.57 -18.19
N ASP A 323 27.71 -6.85 -18.16
CA ASP A 323 29.00 -7.37 -17.68
C ASP A 323 28.89 -7.76 -16.20
N ILE A 324 28.31 -6.90 -15.35
CA ILE A 324 28.03 -7.24 -13.94
C ILE A 324 27.10 -8.44 -13.83
N LYS A 325 26.02 -8.50 -14.61
CA LYS A 325 25.09 -9.63 -14.60
C LYS A 325 25.78 -10.94 -15.01
N ALA A 326 26.69 -10.88 -15.99
CA ALA A 326 27.50 -12.02 -16.40
C ALA A 326 28.42 -12.50 -15.25
N CYS A 327 28.96 -11.59 -14.44
CA CYS A 327 29.70 -11.95 -13.23
C CYS A 327 28.83 -12.76 -12.25
N TYR A 328 27.58 -12.34 -12.00
CA TYR A 328 26.66 -13.12 -11.15
C TYR A 328 26.35 -14.49 -11.76
N VAL A 329 26.10 -14.59 -13.07
CA VAL A 329 25.84 -15.87 -13.74
C VAL A 329 27.07 -16.78 -13.66
N GLN A 330 28.28 -16.24 -13.81
CA GLN A 330 29.51 -17.00 -13.66
C GLN A 330 29.67 -17.52 -12.23
N ALA A 331 29.46 -16.67 -11.23
CA ALA A 331 29.52 -17.07 -9.83
C ALA A 331 28.48 -18.16 -9.47
N TYR A 332 27.29 -18.09 -10.06
CA TYR A 332 26.27 -19.12 -9.93
C TYR A 332 26.78 -20.46 -10.47
N ASN A 333 27.37 -20.46 -11.66
CA ASN A 333 27.93 -21.66 -12.29
C ASN A 333 29.11 -22.24 -11.50
N ASP A 334 29.84 -21.41 -10.76
CA ASP A 334 30.91 -21.81 -9.85
C ASP A 334 30.41 -22.29 -8.47
N GLY A 335 29.09 -22.32 -8.26
CA GLY A 335 28.45 -22.88 -7.06
C GLY A 335 28.03 -21.86 -5.99
N ILE A 336 28.13 -20.56 -6.26
CA ILE A 336 27.67 -19.51 -5.34
C ILE A 336 26.18 -19.25 -5.58
N TYR A 337 25.32 -20.14 -5.09
CA TYR A 337 23.90 -20.13 -5.46
C TYR A 337 23.11 -18.91 -4.97
N GLU A 338 23.56 -18.20 -3.92
CA GLU A 338 22.87 -16.99 -3.44
C GLU A 338 22.82 -15.87 -4.50
N VAL A 339 23.76 -15.82 -5.45
CA VAL A 339 23.71 -14.84 -6.54
C VAL A 339 22.49 -15.02 -7.44
N ALA A 340 21.88 -16.21 -7.48
CA ALA A 340 20.65 -16.44 -8.23
C ALA A 340 19.47 -15.65 -7.64
N ASN A 341 19.45 -15.40 -6.32
CA ASN A 341 18.48 -14.52 -5.69
C ASN A 341 18.62 -13.09 -6.25
N ASN A 342 19.84 -12.58 -6.26
CA ASN A 342 20.20 -11.27 -6.79
C ASN A 342 19.89 -11.11 -8.28
N ILE A 343 20.17 -12.13 -9.11
CA ILE A 343 19.77 -12.16 -10.52
C ILE A 343 18.23 -12.08 -10.65
N GLY A 344 17.50 -12.85 -9.83
CA GLY A 344 16.05 -12.81 -9.79
C GLY A 344 15.50 -11.42 -9.48
N ILE A 345 16.09 -10.73 -8.50
CA ILE A 345 15.71 -9.36 -8.13
C ILE A 345 15.97 -8.38 -9.28
N LEU A 346 17.12 -8.46 -9.94
CA LEU A 346 17.42 -7.61 -11.10
C LEU A 346 16.44 -7.85 -12.26
N LEU A 347 16.09 -9.11 -12.52
CA LEU A 347 15.09 -9.46 -13.52
C LEU A 347 13.71 -8.87 -13.19
N LEU A 348 13.31 -8.94 -11.92
CA LEU A 348 12.02 -8.44 -11.45
C LEU A 348 11.96 -6.90 -11.45
N ASN A 349 12.97 -6.23 -10.88
CA ASN A 349 12.94 -4.79 -10.60
C ASN A 349 13.57 -3.93 -11.71
N CYS A 350 14.58 -4.45 -12.42
CA CYS A 350 15.30 -3.69 -13.45
C CYS A 350 14.84 -4.06 -14.86
N GLU A 351 14.81 -5.35 -15.18
CA GLU A 351 14.53 -5.84 -16.55
C GLU A 351 13.05 -6.10 -16.81
N ASN A 352 12.21 -6.07 -15.77
CA ASN A 352 10.78 -6.31 -15.85
C ASN A 352 10.42 -7.68 -16.48
N ASN A 353 11.18 -8.72 -16.16
CA ASN A 353 11.00 -10.09 -16.63
C ASN A 353 10.61 -11.00 -15.47
N MET A 354 9.30 -11.09 -15.21
CA MET A 354 8.75 -11.79 -14.05
C MET A 354 8.96 -13.30 -14.10
N ASP A 355 8.74 -13.95 -15.24
CA ASP A 355 8.83 -15.41 -15.37
C ASP A 355 10.25 -15.90 -15.12
N GLU A 356 11.23 -15.26 -15.77
CA GLU A 356 12.63 -15.60 -15.57
C GLU A 356 13.11 -15.18 -14.17
N GLY A 357 12.65 -14.03 -13.66
CA GLY A 357 12.96 -13.60 -12.30
C GLY A 357 12.50 -14.61 -11.25
N LEU A 358 11.24 -15.06 -11.32
CA LEU A 358 10.70 -16.12 -10.45
C LEU A 358 11.45 -17.44 -10.62
N ARG A 359 11.87 -17.79 -11.82
CA ARG A 359 12.68 -18.99 -12.06
C ARG A 359 14.03 -18.92 -11.33
N TRP A 360 14.73 -17.79 -11.41
CA TRP A 360 16.00 -17.59 -10.69
C TRP A 360 15.83 -17.60 -9.18
N LEU A 361 14.77 -16.96 -8.65
CA LEU A 361 14.45 -17.04 -7.22
C LEU A 361 14.17 -18.49 -6.78
N ARG A 362 13.38 -19.26 -7.54
CA ARG A 362 13.12 -20.67 -7.22
C ARG A 362 14.39 -21.53 -7.28
N LEU A 363 15.31 -21.22 -8.18
CA LEU A 363 16.59 -21.90 -8.29
C LEU A 363 17.47 -21.65 -7.06
N ALA A 364 17.58 -20.39 -6.62
CA ALA A 364 18.27 -20.03 -5.39
C ALA A 364 17.62 -20.70 -4.16
N ALA A 365 16.29 -20.65 -4.05
CA ALA A 365 15.55 -21.24 -2.93
C ALA A 365 15.75 -22.77 -2.87
N SER A 366 15.77 -23.44 -4.02
CA SER A 366 16.00 -24.89 -4.11
C SER A 366 17.42 -25.30 -3.71
N ASN A 367 18.37 -24.36 -3.70
CA ASN A 367 19.73 -24.53 -3.20
C ASN A 367 19.92 -23.98 -1.77
N GLY A 368 18.82 -23.70 -1.05
CA GLY A 368 18.85 -23.33 0.37
C GLY A 368 18.86 -21.82 0.67
N SER A 369 18.73 -20.95 -0.34
CA SER A 369 18.66 -19.49 -0.11
C SER A 369 17.39 -19.10 0.65
N LYS A 370 17.53 -18.67 1.91
CA LYS A 370 16.41 -18.22 2.76
C LYS A 370 15.80 -16.91 2.27
N ASN A 371 16.62 -16.03 1.68
CA ASN A 371 16.17 -14.78 1.09
C ASN A 371 15.35 -15.05 -0.18
N ALA A 372 15.79 -15.96 -1.05
CA ALA A 372 15.02 -16.34 -2.23
C ALA A 372 13.70 -17.05 -1.89
N MET A 373 13.67 -17.84 -0.81
CA MET A 373 12.41 -18.41 -0.31
C MET A 373 11.39 -17.32 0.02
N GLN A 374 11.81 -16.30 0.78
CA GLN A 374 10.94 -15.19 1.14
C GLN A 374 10.54 -14.36 -0.09
N ASN A 375 11.46 -14.10 -1.00
CA ASN A 375 11.21 -13.32 -2.20
C ASN A 375 10.22 -14.02 -3.13
N THR A 376 10.36 -15.33 -3.33
CA THR A 376 9.43 -16.10 -4.16
C THR A 376 8.00 -16.02 -3.60
N PHE A 377 7.83 -16.20 -2.29
CA PHE A 377 6.53 -16.03 -1.65
C PHE A 377 6.01 -14.60 -1.82
N SER A 378 6.85 -13.59 -1.59
CA SER A 378 6.48 -12.18 -1.68
C SER A 378 6.00 -11.78 -3.08
N VAL A 379 6.66 -12.29 -4.13
CA VAL A 379 6.26 -12.05 -5.52
C VAL A 379 4.92 -12.72 -5.83
N LEU A 380 4.75 -14.01 -5.52
CA LEU A 380 3.50 -14.74 -5.78
C LEU A 380 2.32 -14.10 -5.04
N TRP A 381 2.53 -13.76 -3.77
CA TRP A 381 1.52 -13.07 -2.97
C TRP A 381 1.20 -11.68 -3.53
N GLY A 382 2.23 -10.93 -3.93
CA GLY A 382 2.10 -9.57 -4.47
C GLY A 382 1.33 -9.49 -5.79
N ILE A 383 1.44 -10.51 -6.65
CA ILE A 383 0.68 -10.59 -7.91
C ILE A 383 -0.75 -11.15 -7.72
N GLY A 384 -1.10 -11.56 -6.50
CA GLY A 384 -2.41 -12.11 -6.16
C GLY A 384 -2.58 -13.60 -6.46
N ASP A 385 -1.48 -14.32 -6.72
CA ASP A 385 -1.49 -15.76 -6.92
C ASP A 385 -1.38 -16.50 -5.58
N PHE A 386 -2.43 -16.36 -4.76
CA PHE A 386 -2.41 -16.78 -3.37
C PHE A 386 -2.34 -18.30 -3.19
N GLU A 387 -2.98 -19.06 -4.09
CA GLU A 387 -2.98 -20.53 -4.03
C GLU A 387 -1.55 -21.06 -4.18
N HIS A 388 -0.85 -20.68 -5.25
CA HIS A 388 0.55 -21.08 -5.44
C HIS A 388 1.49 -20.48 -4.39
N ALA A 389 1.21 -19.27 -3.89
CA ALA A 389 1.99 -18.69 -2.79
C ALA A 389 1.92 -19.56 -1.53
N ILE A 390 0.74 -20.05 -1.17
CA ILE A 390 0.51 -20.87 0.02
C ILE A 390 1.06 -22.28 -0.16
N GLU A 391 0.84 -22.90 -1.32
CA GLU A 391 1.45 -24.20 -1.65
C GLU A 391 2.99 -24.13 -1.57
N TYR A 392 3.56 -23.07 -2.13
CA TYR A 392 4.99 -22.82 -2.06
C TYR A 392 5.46 -22.64 -0.62
N LEU A 393 4.74 -21.84 0.18
CA LEU A 393 5.08 -21.59 1.57
C LEU A 393 5.03 -22.86 2.42
N LEU A 394 4.00 -23.68 2.26
CA LEU A 394 3.88 -24.99 2.91
C LEU A 394 5.06 -25.91 2.55
N LYS A 395 5.44 -25.93 1.27
CA LYS A 395 6.59 -26.71 0.80
C LYS A 395 7.88 -26.25 1.47
N VAL A 396 8.24 -24.97 1.35
CA VAL A 396 9.54 -24.48 1.85
C VAL A 396 9.64 -24.48 3.37
N CYS A 397 8.52 -24.32 4.09
CA CYS A 397 8.48 -24.44 5.54
C CYS A 397 8.56 -25.89 6.04
N GLY A 398 8.32 -26.88 5.16
CA GLY A 398 8.49 -28.31 5.46
C GLY A 398 9.90 -28.85 5.23
N GLU A 399 10.77 -28.07 4.58
CA GLU A 399 12.18 -28.44 4.34
C GLU A 399 13.02 -28.31 5.63
N PRO A 400 14.19 -28.99 5.74
CA PRO A 400 15.01 -28.98 6.96
C PRO A 400 15.53 -27.61 7.41
N CYS A 401 15.68 -26.65 6.48
CA CYS A 401 16.26 -25.33 6.76
C CYS A 401 15.34 -24.21 6.21
N PRO A 402 14.14 -24.00 6.77
CA PRO A 402 13.22 -23.02 6.27
C PRO A 402 13.68 -21.60 6.62
N SER A 403 13.23 -20.63 5.83
CA SER A 403 13.35 -19.21 6.16
C SER A 403 12.45 -18.87 7.35
N ILE A 404 13.00 -18.20 8.38
CA ILE A 404 12.21 -17.75 9.54
C ILE A 404 11.12 -16.74 9.15
N ARG A 405 11.33 -15.98 8.06
CA ARG A 405 10.33 -15.06 7.51
C ARG A 405 9.18 -15.83 6.85
N CYS A 406 9.49 -16.94 6.17
CA CYS A 406 8.48 -17.85 5.64
C CYS A 406 7.69 -18.53 6.77
N LEU A 407 8.36 -19.00 7.84
CA LEU A 407 7.69 -19.56 9.01
C LEU A 407 6.74 -18.55 9.66
N TRP A 408 7.17 -17.28 9.77
CA TRP A 408 6.31 -16.20 10.29
C TRP A 408 5.07 -16.01 9.43
N ASN A 409 5.25 -15.89 8.11
CA ASN A 409 4.13 -15.72 7.19
C ASN A 409 3.16 -16.89 7.28
N LEU A 410 3.67 -18.13 7.37
CA LEU A 410 2.82 -19.31 7.49
C LEU A 410 2.08 -19.35 8.82
N ALA A 411 2.75 -18.98 9.92
CA ALA A 411 2.13 -18.89 11.24
C ALA A 411 0.98 -17.87 11.25
N VAL A 412 1.21 -16.68 10.70
CA VAL A 412 0.20 -15.62 10.54
C VAL A 412 -0.98 -16.12 9.71
N LEU A 413 -0.73 -16.77 8.57
CA LEU A 413 -1.80 -17.33 7.73
C LEU A 413 -2.62 -18.41 8.45
N TYR A 414 -2.00 -19.26 9.28
CA TYR A 414 -2.76 -20.20 10.11
C TYR A 414 -3.58 -19.50 11.20
N ILE A 415 -3.05 -18.46 11.84
CA ILE A 415 -3.76 -17.75 12.91
C ILE A 415 -4.98 -16.98 12.36
N LEU A 416 -4.84 -16.39 11.17
CA LEU A 416 -5.92 -15.64 10.53
C LEU A 416 -6.92 -16.55 9.81
N GLY A 417 -6.44 -17.65 9.20
CA GLY A 417 -7.25 -18.52 8.36
C GLY A 417 -7.95 -17.75 7.25
N GLU A 418 -9.22 -18.07 7.04
CA GLU A 418 -10.09 -17.57 5.97
C GLU A 418 -10.31 -16.05 6.04
N ARG A 419 -9.99 -15.41 7.17
CA ARG A 419 -10.10 -13.95 7.34
C ARG A 419 -9.04 -13.19 6.56
N GLN A 420 -7.89 -13.81 6.32
CA GLN A 420 -6.89 -13.19 5.45
C GLN A 420 -7.35 -13.37 4.00
N LYS A 421 -7.61 -12.26 3.30
CA LYS A 421 -8.02 -12.30 1.90
C LYS A 421 -7.04 -13.11 1.05
N GLY A 422 -7.57 -14.05 0.28
CA GLY A 422 -6.80 -14.94 -0.58
C GLY A 422 -6.21 -16.15 0.14
N ASN A 423 -6.32 -16.23 1.47
CA ASN A 423 -5.79 -17.35 2.23
C ASN A 423 -6.66 -18.60 2.05
N THR A 424 -6.02 -19.68 1.61
CA THR A 424 -6.65 -21.00 1.43
C THR A 424 -6.53 -21.87 2.68
N LEU A 425 -5.79 -21.44 3.71
CA LEU A 425 -5.66 -22.16 4.96
C LEU A 425 -6.86 -21.94 5.87
N ILE A 426 -7.30 -23.01 6.52
CA ILE A 426 -8.29 -22.97 7.60
C ILE A 426 -7.65 -22.40 8.86
N LYS A 427 -8.38 -21.57 9.61
CA LYS A 427 -7.90 -21.00 10.88
C LYS A 427 -7.48 -22.11 11.86
N ASP A 428 -6.21 -22.11 12.24
CA ASP A 428 -5.60 -23.02 13.21
C ASP A 428 -4.55 -22.27 14.06
N VAL A 429 -5.03 -21.68 15.15
CA VAL A 429 -4.19 -20.90 16.08
C VAL A 429 -3.13 -21.78 16.75
N GLY A 430 -3.42 -23.06 17.01
CA GLY A 430 -2.50 -23.99 17.64
C GLY A 430 -1.29 -24.27 16.75
N LYS A 431 -1.53 -24.52 15.46
CA LYS A 431 -0.48 -24.68 14.47
C LYS A 431 0.31 -23.40 14.24
N GLY A 432 -0.37 -22.25 14.23
CA GLY A 432 0.27 -20.94 14.21
C GLY A 432 1.25 -20.73 15.37
N ILE A 433 0.82 -21.00 16.61
CA ILE A 433 1.69 -20.93 17.80
C ILE A 433 2.87 -21.90 17.71
N SER A 434 2.64 -23.13 17.20
CA SER A 434 3.71 -24.11 17.01
C SER A 434 4.80 -23.56 16.07
N LEU A 435 4.42 -22.97 14.94
CA LEU A 435 5.35 -22.33 14.00
C LEU A 435 6.06 -21.12 14.62
N LEU A 436 5.37 -20.29 15.41
CA LEU A 436 6.01 -19.19 16.13
C LEU A 436 7.03 -19.70 17.15
N ASN A 437 6.74 -20.79 17.87
CA ASN A 437 7.71 -21.39 18.79
C ASN A 437 8.92 -21.95 18.06
N GLN A 438 8.75 -22.52 16.86
CA GLN A 438 9.89 -22.92 16.01
C GLN A 438 10.81 -21.73 15.69
N ILE A 439 10.25 -20.54 15.42
CA ILE A 439 11.05 -19.31 15.22
C ILE A 439 11.78 -18.94 16.51
N ILE A 440 11.10 -18.99 17.67
CA ILE A 440 11.65 -18.65 18.98
C ILE A 440 12.83 -19.56 19.36
N GLU A 441 12.72 -20.85 19.06
CA GLU A 441 13.70 -21.90 19.36
C GLU A 441 14.76 -22.06 18.26
N TYR A 442 14.69 -21.28 17.18
CA TYR A 442 15.50 -21.44 15.98
C TYR A 442 17.00 -21.19 16.23
N ASP A 443 17.76 -22.18 16.69
CA ASP A 443 19.15 -22.03 17.14
C ASP A 443 20.15 -22.06 15.96
N VAL A 444 20.52 -20.89 15.41
CA VAL A 444 21.59 -20.79 14.41
C VAL A 444 22.46 -19.56 14.63
N LEU A 445 23.78 -19.79 14.67
CA LEU A 445 24.84 -18.78 14.52
C LEU A 445 24.98 -18.46 13.02
N GLU A 446 24.13 -17.58 12.50
CA GLU A 446 24.22 -17.07 11.12
C GLU A 446 24.64 -15.60 11.10
N SER A 447 25.10 -15.11 9.94
CA SER A 447 25.60 -13.74 9.72
C SER A 447 24.59 -12.63 10.00
N ASP A 448 23.32 -12.95 10.20
CA ASP A 448 22.19 -12.03 10.44
C ASP A 448 21.61 -12.12 11.87
N GLU A 449 22.46 -12.30 12.88
CA GLU A 449 22.07 -12.46 14.30
C GLU A 449 21.05 -11.41 14.79
N LYS A 450 21.18 -10.16 14.32
CA LYS A 450 20.29 -9.06 14.70
C LYS A 450 18.86 -9.23 14.16
N GLU A 451 18.70 -9.57 12.88
CA GLU A 451 17.37 -9.70 12.28
C GLU A 451 16.66 -10.96 12.78
N ILE A 452 17.41 -12.05 12.98
CA ILE A 452 16.91 -13.27 13.59
C ILE A 452 16.39 -12.97 15.00
N GLU A 453 17.13 -12.22 15.82
CA GLU A 453 16.68 -11.85 17.17
C GLU A 453 15.48 -10.91 17.15
N GLU A 454 15.41 -9.95 16.22
CA GLU A 454 14.22 -9.10 16.04
C GLU A 454 12.98 -9.92 15.72
N MET A 455 13.10 -10.91 14.82
CA MET A 455 12.01 -11.82 14.46
C MET A 455 11.60 -12.74 15.61
N ARG A 456 12.56 -13.26 16.40
CA ARG A 456 12.28 -14.02 17.61
C ARG A 456 11.53 -13.18 18.64
N MET A 457 11.92 -11.93 18.85
CA MET A 457 11.25 -11.02 19.78
C MET A 457 9.81 -10.72 19.33
N LYS A 458 9.59 -10.52 18.03
CA LYS A 458 8.24 -10.40 17.45
C LYS A 458 7.42 -11.67 17.69
N ALA A 459 8.00 -12.84 17.46
CA ALA A 459 7.32 -14.13 17.69
C ALA A 459 6.96 -14.33 19.17
N LYS A 460 7.86 -14.05 20.11
CA LYS A 460 7.58 -14.08 21.56
C LYS A 460 6.44 -13.14 21.94
N GLY A 461 6.48 -11.91 21.44
CA GLY A 461 5.44 -10.91 21.65
C GLY A 461 4.08 -11.38 21.13
N LEU A 462 4.06 -11.97 19.94
CA LEU A 462 2.82 -12.45 19.33
C LEU A 462 2.26 -13.69 20.04
N VAL A 463 3.09 -14.67 20.41
CA VAL A 463 2.66 -15.82 21.22
C VAL A 463 2.07 -15.35 22.55
N ARG A 464 2.71 -14.38 23.20
CA ARG A 464 2.21 -13.78 24.44
C ARG A 464 0.86 -13.11 24.23
N LEU A 465 0.71 -12.29 23.18
CA LEU A 465 -0.55 -11.63 22.85
C LEU A 465 -1.69 -12.63 22.62
N ILE A 466 -1.43 -13.72 21.89
CA ILE A 466 -2.40 -14.78 21.62
C ILE A 466 -2.79 -15.54 22.90
N LYS A 467 -1.86 -15.72 23.84
CA LYS A 467 -2.15 -16.37 25.12
C LYS A 467 -2.87 -15.46 26.12
N GLU A 468 -2.66 -14.16 26.04
CA GLU A 468 -3.22 -13.18 26.96
C GLU A 468 -4.60 -12.66 26.54
N SER A 469 -4.99 -12.80 25.29
CA SER A 469 -6.24 -12.24 24.75
C SER A 469 -6.86 -13.16 23.71
N ASN A 470 -7.93 -12.72 23.08
CA ASN A 470 -8.58 -13.40 21.97
C ASN A 470 -9.05 -12.36 20.94
N GLU A 471 -9.64 -12.83 19.84
CA GLU A 471 -10.09 -11.97 18.75
C GLU A 471 -11.06 -10.88 19.16
N TYR A 472 -11.98 -11.17 20.08
CA TYR A 472 -12.91 -10.20 20.62
C TYR A 472 -12.17 -9.13 21.44
N GLY A 473 -11.24 -9.58 22.28
CA GLY A 473 -10.34 -8.70 23.03
C GLY A 473 -9.55 -7.76 22.13
N TRP A 474 -8.93 -8.26 21.05
CA TRP A 474 -8.16 -7.42 20.12
C TRP A 474 -9.04 -6.34 19.47
N ILE A 475 -10.17 -6.72 18.89
CA ILE A 475 -11.09 -5.76 18.25
C ILE A 475 -11.64 -4.75 19.28
N GLY A 476 -12.01 -5.21 20.47
CA GLY A 476 -12.46 -4.34 21.55
C GLY A 476 -11.40 -3.33 21.95
N TYR A 477 -10.14 -3.76 22.04
CA TYR A 477 -9.03 -2.90 22.39
C TYR A 477 -8.76 -1.81 21.34
N ALA A 478 -8.76 -2.14 20.03
CA ALA A 478 -8.69 -1.13 18.97
C ALA A 478 -9.85 -0.13 19.07
N PHE A 479 -11.07 -0.65 19.21
CA PHE A 479 -12.26 0.19 19.27
C PHE A 479 -12.18 1.17 20.45
N HIS A 480 -11.83 0.71 21.65
CA HIS A 480 -11.72 1.60 22.81
C HIS A 480 -10.58 2.59 22.72
N ARG A 481 -9.47 2.20 22.12
CA ARG A 481 -8.39 3.15 21.88
C ARG A 481 -8.81 4.24 20.90
N TYR A 482 -9.53 3.86 19.84
CA TYR A 482 -10.17 4.82 18.95
C TYR A 482 -11.10 5.75 19.73
N LEU A 483 -12.02 5.23 20.56
CA LEU A 483 -12.92 6.08 21.36
C LEU A 483 -12.17 7.06 22.27
N LYS A 484 -11.05 6.63 22.88
CA LYS A 484 -10.22 7.46 23.76
C LYS A 484 -9.40 8.53 23.03
N SER A 485 -9.14 8.37 21.73
CA SER A 485 -8.45 9.39 20.95
C SER A 485 -9.37 10.51 20.47
N LEU A 486 -10.69 10.36 20.59
CA LEU A 486 -11.68 11.32 20.10
C LEU A 486 -11.77 12.54 21.02
N HIS A 487 -11.56 13.72 20.44
CA HIS A 487 -11.74 15.01 21.09
C HIS A 487 -12.55 15.94 20.17
N GLU A 488 -13.42 16.76 20.76
CA GLU A 488 -14.30 17.69 20.04
C GLU A 488 -13.52 18.64 19.12
N GLU A 489 -12.35 19.12 19.57
CA GLU A 489 -11.47 20.02 18.81
C GLU A 489 -10.75 19.35 17.62
N THR A 490 -10.65 18.02 17.62
CA THR A 490 -9.92 17.24 16.60
C THR A 490 -10.83 16.62 15.54
N MET A 491 -12.15 16.69 15.73
CA MET A 491 -13.13 16.11 14.82
C MET A 491 -13.43 17.06 13.65
N PRO A 492 -13.49 16.56 12.40
CA PRO A 492 -14.00 17.36 11.29
C PRO A 492 -15.42 17.85 11.59
N PRO A 493 -15.83 19.05 11.14
CA PRO A 493 -17.19 19.57 11.32
C PRO A 493 -18.29 18.60 10.82
N ASP A 494 -17.93 17.74 9.87
CA ASP A 494 -18.83 16.74 9.27
C ASP A 494 -18.78 15.36 9.95
N GLY A 495 -18.00 15.20 11.04
CA GLY A 495 -18.07 14.08 11.98
C GLY A 495 -17.69 12.68 11.45
N TYR A 496 -17.11 12.60 10.25
CA TYR A 496 -16.75 11.34 9.61
C TYR A 496 -15.34 10.90 10.01
N ASN A 497 -15.18 9.67 10.50
CA ASN A 497 -13.87 9.02 10.54
C ASN A 497 -13.97 7.62 9.91
N HIS A 498 -13.17 7.36 8.87
CA HIS A 498 -13.04 6.05 8.23
C HIS A 498 -12.49 4.98 9.19
N ASP A 499 -11.74 5.39 10.22
CA ASP A 499 -11.06 4.49 11.16
C ASP A 499 -12.05 3.60 11.93
N VAL A 500 -13.17 4.15 12.40
CA VAL A 500 -14.15 3.37 13.17
C VAL A 500 -14.86 2.33 12.33
N LEU A 501 -15.12 2.62 11.06
CA LEU A 501 -15.78 1.70 10.14
C LEU A 501 -14.84 0.57 9.73
N SER A 502 -13.52 0.81 9.72
CA SER A 502 -12.53 -0.25 9.51
C SER A 502 -12.43 -1.21 10.71
N ILE A 503 -12.77 -0.75 11.91
CA ILE A 503 -12.80 -1.57 13.13
C ILE A 503 -14.15 -2.32 13.26
N LEU A 504 -15.25 -1.69 12.82
CA LEU A 504 -16.61 -2.23 12.83
C LEU A 504 -17.04 -2.72 11.43
N ASP A 505 -16.19 -3.51 10.81
CA ASP A 505 -16.27 -3.93 9.40
C ASP A 505 -17.38 -4.94 9.08
N GLU A 506 -17.96 -5.61 10.08
CA GLU A 506 -19.12 -6.50 9.94
C GLU A 506 -20.45 -5.73 9.97
N LEU A 507 -20.41 -4.43 10.28
CA LEU A 507 -21.59 -3.58 10.40
C LEU A 507 -21.78 -2.69 9.17
N THR A 508 -23.04 -2.56 8.77
CA THR A 508 -23.46 -1.67 7.70
C THR A 508 -24.44 -0.63 8.25
N PHE A 509 -24.30 0.62 7.81
CA PHE A 509 -25.10 1.73 8.30
C PHE A 509 -25.85 2.37 7.13
N ASN A 510 -27.14 2.66 7.32
CA ASN A 510 -27.95 3.39 6.35
C ASN A 510 -27.90 4.91 6.64
N GLY A 511 -26.71 5.49 6.50
CA GLY A 511 -26.40 6.89 6.83
C GLY A 511 -24.99 7.03 7.41
N ILE A 512 -24.63 8.24 7.84
CA ILE A 512 -23.31 8.54 8.40
C ILE A 512 -23.33 8.35 9.92
N LEU A 513 -22.43 7.51 10.44
CA LEU A 513 -22.25 7.34 11.89
C LEU A 513 -21.50 8.56 12.45
N LYS A 514 -22.16 9.33 13.32
CA LYS A 514 -21.62 10.53 13.99
C LYS A 514 -21.66 10.39 15.51
N ILE A 515 -20.94 11.26 16.20
CA ILE A 515 -20.89 11.31 17.67
C ILE A 515 -21.46 12.64 18.15
N TYR A 516 -22.34 12.55 19.15
CA TYR A 516 -22.68 13.66 20.02
C TYR A 516 -21.71 13.65 21.20
N PHE A 517 -20.98 14.75 21.41
CA PHE A 517 -20.12 14.92 22.57
C PHE A 517 -20.91 15.48 23.75
N ALA A 518 -20.66 14.92 24.94
CA ALA A 518 -21.24 15.37 26.20
C ALA A 518 -21.01 16.87 26.40
N GLN A 519 -22.07 17.61 26.67
CA GLN A 519 -21.98 19.05 26.92
C GLN A 519 -21.78 19.34 28.41
N HIS A 520 -21.08 20.45 28.70
CA HIS A 520 -20.89 20.96 30.06
C HIS A 520 -22.17 21.66 30.57
N VAL A 521 -23.27 20.91 30.66
CA VAL A 521 -24.58 21.42 31.07
C VAL A 521 -25.16 20.63 32.24
N SER A 522 -25.88 21.34 33.12
CA SER A 522 -26.63 20.76 34.25
C SER A 522 -25.79 19.83 35.16
N ILE A 523 -26.37 18.69 35.56
CA ILE A 523 -25.81 17.70 36.49
C ILE A 523 -25.09 16.56 35.74
N GLY A 524 -24.59 16.81 34.54
CA GLY A 524 -23.86 15.82 33.74
C GLY A 524 -24.56 15.43 32.44
N ASP A 525 -23.75 14.99 31.49
CA ASP A 525 -24.16 14.55 30.15
C ASP A 525 -23.21 13.44 29.66
N ASN A 526 -23.66 12.62 28.72
CA ASN A 526 -22.88 11.51 28.14
C ASN A 526 -22.67 11.72 26.65
N SER A 527 -21.57 11.22 26.11
CA SER A 527 -21.40 11.16 24.66
C SER A 527 -22.07 9.91 24.09
N TRP A 528 -22.57 9.98 22.86
CA TRP A 528 -23.16 8.81 22.19
C TRP A 528 -23.08 8.90 20.67
N PHE A 529 -23.10 7.73 20.02
CA PHE A 529 -23.25 7.64 18.58
C PHE A 529 -24.68 7.94 18.12
N TYR A 530 -24.82 8.41 16.88
CA TYR A 530 -26.09 8.52 16.15
C TYR A 530 -25.86 8.36 14.64
N ILE A 531 -26.91 8.06 13.87
CA ILE A 531 -26.86 8.00 12.40
C ILE A 531 -27.49 9.26 11.83
N ASP A 532 -26.74 9.98 11.01
CA ASP A 532 -27.22 11.10 10.20
C ASP A 532 -27.67 10.60 8.82
N THR A 533 -28.96 10.77 8.54
CA THR A 533 -29.60 10.35 7.27
C THR A 533 -29.88 11.53 6.33
N GLY A 534 -29.46 12.75 6.66
CA GLY A 534 -29.60 13.94 5.80
C GLY A 534 -31.01 14.55 5.72
N HIS A 535 -32.00 14.02 6.44
CA HIS A 535 -33.38 14.51 6.42
C HIS A 535 -33.71 15.42 7.63
N SER A 536 -33.59 16.74 7.42
CA SER A 536 -34.02 17.87 8.28
C SER A 536 -33.30 18.09 9.62
N THR A 537 -32.95 19.35 9.88
CA THR A 537 -32.32 19.87 11.11
C THR A 537 -33.25 19.96 12.33
N LYS A 538 -34.55 19.57 12.20
CA LYS A 538 -35.55 19.74 13.27
C LYS A 538 -35.94 18.47 14.02
N ALA A 539 -35.39 17.32 13.66
CA ALA A 539 -35.60 16.08 14.40
C ALA A 539 -34.31 15.25 14.43
N LEU A 540 -33.37 15.62 15.29
CA LEU A 540 -32.38 14.67 15.80
C LEU A 540 -33.18 13.58 16.54
N GLU A 541 -33.54 12.49 15.85
CA GLU A 541 -34.06 11.31 16.52
C GLU A 541 -32.98 10.80 17.49
N LYS A 542 -33.34 10.84 18.78
CA LYS A 542 -32.56 10.44 19.96
C LYS A 542 -31.73 9.17 19.76
N ARG A 543 -30.42 9.25 20.00
CA ARG A 543 -29.44 8.15 20.19
C ARG A 543 -29.38 7.13 19.04
N LEU A 544 -28.23 6.51 18.79
CA LEU A 544 -28.13 5.41 17.84
C LEU A 544 -29.15 4.32 18.19
N LEU A 545 -30.12 4.09 17.30
CA LEU A 545 -31.05 2.97 17.40
C LEU A 545 -30.42 1.77 16.71
N ILE A 546 -30.06 0.74 17.48
CA ILE A 546 -29.41 -0.46 16.95
C ILE A 546 -30.25 -1.17 15.86
N GLU A 547 -31.57 -0.98 15.89
CA GLU A 547 -32.48 -1.48 14.85
C GLU A 547 -32.20 -0.91 13.44
N LYS A 548 -31.40 0.17 13.33
CA LYS A 548 -30.99 0.81 12.07
C LYS A 548 -29.61 0.33 11.58
N VAL A 549 -28.94 -0.56 12.30
CA VAL A 549 -27.67 -1.19 11.89
C VAL A 549 -27.96 -2.50 11.15
N GLY A 550 -27.33 -2.70 10.00
CA GLY A 550 -27.38 -3.96 9.26
C GLY A 550 -26.14 -4.80 9.56
N ALA A 551 -26.33 -6.10 9.81
CA ALA A 551 -25.24 -7.04 10.00
C ALA A 551 -25.70 -8.45 9.61
N THR A 552 -24.77 -9.30 9.18
CA THR A 552 -25.00 -10.74 9.05
C THR A 552 -24.98 -11.39 10.43
N CYS A 553 -25.71 -12.50 10.61
CA CYS A 553 -25.65 -13.25 11.86
C CYS A 553 -24.28 -13.95 11.96
N SER A 554 -23.37 -13.39 12.75
CA SER A 554 -22.05 -13.94 13.04
C SER A 554 -21.63 -13.56 14.46
N GLU A 555 -20.66 -14.28 15.02
CA GLU A 555 -20.12 -13.98 16.35
C GLU A 555 -19.47 -12.59 16.39
N MET A 556 -18.72 -12.24 15.33
CA MET A 556 -18.04 -10.94 15.25
C MET A 556 -19.03 -9.79 15.04
N SER A 557 -20.07 -9.97 14.22
CA SER A 557 -21.17 -9.01 14.09
C SER A 557 -21.79 -8.70 15.46
N ALA A 558 -22.09 -9.74 16.25
CA ALA A 558 -22.64 -9.58 17.59
C ALA A 558 -21.68 -8.85 18.53
N TRP A 559 -20.39 -9.17 18.47
CA TRP A 559 -19.35 -8.48 19.24
C TRP A 559 -19.26 -6.99 18.90
N GLN A 560 -19.21 -6.65 17.61
CA GLN A 560 -19.14 -5.26 17.14
C GLN A 560 -20.40 -4.47 17.49
N ILE A 561 -21.59 -5.08 17.39
CA ILE A 561 -22.85 -4.50 17.89
C ILE A 561 -22.74 -4.18 19.38
N TYR A 562 -22.26 -5.14 20.17
CA TYR A 562 -22.09 -4.95 21.60
C TYR A 562 -21.16 -3.77 21.90
N LEU A 563 -19.98 -3.71 21.30
CA LEU A 563 -19.03 -2.60 21.43
C LEU A 563 -19.67 -1.25 21.09
N LEU A 564 -20.39 -1.18 19.97
CA LEU A 564 -21.05 0.05 19.54
C LEU A 564 -22.14 0.49 20.54
N THR A 565 -22.86 -0.45 21.14
CA THR A 565 -23.94 -0.16 22.09
C THR A 565 -23.44 0.25 23.47
N THR A 566 -22.25 -0.20 23.86
CA THR A 566 -21.61 0.16 25.13
C THR A 566 -20.64 1.33 24.99
N ALA A 567 -20.39 1.85 23.79
CA ALA A 567 -19.43 2.92 23.54
C ALA A 567 -19.62 4.18 24.41
N SER A 568 -20.86 4.53 24.76
CA SER A 568 -21.16 5.69 25.64
C SER A 568 -20.58 5.55 27.05
N THR A 569 -20.18 4.34 27.44
CA THR A 569 -19.54 4.04 28.73
C THR A 569 -18.03 4.23 28.71
N VAL A 570 -17.46 4.59 27.56
CA VAL A 570 -16.02 4.81 27.37
C VAL A 570 -15.74 6.20 26.79
N LEU A 571 -16.65 6.71 25.95
CA LEU A 571 -16.58 8.06 25.40
C LEU A 571 -16.55 9.14 26.51
N PRO A 572 -16.03 10.34 26.21
CA PRO A 572 -16.01 11.44 27.17
C PRO A 572 -17.40 11.71 27.78
N ALA A 573 -17.45 11.90 29.09
CA ALA A 573 -18.68 12.20 29.82
C ALA A 573 -18.43 13.33 30.83
N PHE A 574 -19.47 14.10 31.11
CA PHE A 574 -19.41 15.21 32.05
C PHE A 574 -20.11 14.89 33.38
N TRP A 575 -19.47 15.23 34.49
CA TRP A 575 -19.99 15.13 35.86
C TRP A 575 -20.59 13.74 36.20
N HIS A 576 -21.87 13.65 36.57
CA HIS A 576 -22.52 12.37 36.90
C HIS A 576 -22.58 11.37 35.74
N GLY A 577 -22.37 11.82 34.49
CA GLY A 577 -22.21 10.92 33.35
C GLY A 577 -21.07 9.91 33.53
N ASN A 578 -20.02 10.29 34.26
CA ASN A 578 -18.88 9.42 34.57
C ASN A 578 -19.22 8.24 35.48
N TYR A 579 -20.43 8.16 36.05
CA TYR A 579 -20.84 7.00 36.85
C TYR A 579 -20.98 5.73 36.03
N GLU A 580 -21.28 5.87 34.74
CA GLU A 580 -21.41 4.75 33.81
C GLU A 580 -20.07 4.34 33.17
N ASN A 581 -18.96 5.02 33.51
CA ASN A 581 -17.67 4.76 32.88
C ASN A 581 -17.18 3.33 33.17
N ARG A 582 -16.63 2.68 32.15
CA ARG A 582 -16.18 1.28 32.18
C ARG A 582 -14.75 1.15 31.67
N GLN A 583 -13.91 0.47 32.43
CA GLN A 583 -12.59 0.01 31.98
C GLN A 583 -12.68 -1.48 31.64
N TYR A 584 -12.71 -1.79 30.36
CA TYR A 584 -12.92 -3.16 29.88
C TYR A 584 -11.69 -4.05 30.00
N VAL A 585 -11.93 -5.35 30.19
CA VAL A 585 -10.90 -6.39 30.25
C VAL A 585 -10.88 -7.12 28.90
N PHE A 586 -9.89 -6.79 28.08
CA PHE A 586 -9.67 -7.39 26.76
C PHE A 586 -8.47 -8.32 26.72
N SER A 587 -7.57 -8.19 27.68
CA SER A 587 -6.47 -9.11 27.92
C SER A 587 -6.40 -9.51 29.39
N LYS A 588 -5.77 -10.64 29.67
CA LYS A 588 -5.46 -11.08 31.04
C LYS A 588 -4.55 -10.10 31.78
N SER A 589 -3.77 -9.29 31.06
CA SER A 589 -2.89 -8.29 31.67
C SER A 589 -3.63 -6.99 32.04
N ASP A 590 -4.79 -6.69 31.44
CA ASP A 590 -5.61 -5.52 31.81
C ASP A 590 -6.04 -5.52 33.27
N ILE A 591 -6.26 -6.72 33.82
CA ILE A 591 -6.51 -6.97 35.25
C ILE A 591 -5.48 -6.30 36.14
N SER A 592 -4.20 -6.38 35.78
CA SER A 592 -3.10 -5.85 36.59
C SER A 592 -3.03 -4.32 36.59
N ASN A 593 -3.72 -3.69 35.63
CA ASN A 593 -3.79 -2.24 35.44
C ASN A 593 -5.08 -1.63 36.00
N LEU A 594 -6.01 -2.45 36.53
CA LEU A 594 -7.24 -1.94 37.13
C LEU A 594 -6.92 -1.13 38.39
N SER A 595 -7.43 0.10 38.43
CA SER A 595 -7.22 1.03 39.53
C SER A 595 -8.56 1.65 39.92
N GLY A 596 -8.94 1.51 41.19
CA GLY A 596 -10.20 2.06 41.72
C GLY A 596 -10.05 3.49 42.23
N PHE A 597 -11.11 4.28 42.11
CA PHE A 597 -11.15 5.66 42.61
C PHE A 597 -11.32 5.75 44.14
N CYS A 598 -10.38 6.39 44.86
CA CYS A 598 -10.49 6.76 46.28
C CYS A 598 -9.95 8.19 46.54
N ARG A 599 -10.62 8.98 47.40
CA ARG A 599 -10.14 10.33 47.80
C ARG A 599 -8.80 10.24 48.55
N GLY A 600 -7.76 10.86 48.00
CA GLY A 600 -6.49 11.13 48.68
C GLY A 600 -5.46 10.00 48.57
N ASN A 601 -4.73 9.96 47.46
CA ASN A 601 -3.47 9.24 47.19
C ASN A 601 -3.30 7.77 47.65
N ILE A 602 -2.96 6.96 46.65
CA ILE A 602 -2.36 5.60 46.63
C ILE A 602 -3.37 4.45 46.42
N PHE A 603 -3.28 3.87 45.22
CA PHE A 603 -4.03 2.71 44.74
C PHE A 603 -3.50 1.42 45.39
N SER A 604 -4.36 0.67 46.10
CA SER A 604 -4.08 -0.74 46.38
C SER A 604 -4.33 -1.56 45.11
N LYS A 605 -3.33 -2.32 44.65
CA LYS A 605 -3.54 -3.33 43.59
C LYS A 605 -4.70 -4.23 44.00
N VAL A 606 -5.69 -4.37 43.12
CA VAL A 606 -6.83 -5.26 43.33
C VAL A 606 -6.33 -6.71 43.15
N ASP A 607 -6.37 -7.53 44.20
CA ASP A 607 -6.03 -8.95 44.08
C ASP A 607 -7.21 -9.73 43.49
N ILE A 608 -7.11 -10.02 42.19
CA ILE A 608 -8.09 -10.80 41.42
C ILE A 608 -7.48 -12.07 40.82
N SER A 609 -6.41 -12.57 41.44
CA SER A 609 -5.72 -13.81 41.04
C SER A 609 -6.64 -15.04 40.95
N ASN A 610 -7.72 -15.07 41.75
CA ASN A 610 -8.69 -16.18 41.80
C ASN A 610 -9.79 -16.12 40.71
N ILE A 611 -9.80 -15.11 39.82
CA ILE A 611 -10.90 -14.87 38.85
C ILE A 611 -10.45 -15.19 37.39
N ALA A 612 -9.18 -15.58 37.19
CA ALA A 612 -8.44 -15.42 35.95
C ALA A 612 -8.90 -16.23 34.71
N ASP A 613 -9.63 -17.33 34.88
CA ASP A 613 -9.79 -18.30 33.78
C ASP A 613 -10.88 -17.93 32.76
N ASP A 614 -11.79 -17.01 33.10
CA ASP A 614 -12.95 -16.72 32.24
C ASP A 614 -13.37 -15.23 32.30
N ILE A 615 -12.40 -14.38 32.00
CA ILE A 615 -12.52 -12.91 32.05
C ILE A 615 -12.53 -12.25 30.67
N LEU A 616 -12.01 -12.97 29.67
CA LEU A 616 -11.90 -12.45 28.31
C LEU A 616 -13.29 -12.37 27.67
N PRO A 617 -13.49 -11.49 26.70
CA PRO A 617 -14.77 -11.41 26.01
C PRO A 617 -15.05 -12.69 25.23
N GLY A 618 -16.32 -13.05 25.13
CA GLY A 618 -16.76 -14.24 24.41
C GLY A 618 -18.12 -14.02 23.77
N VAL A 619 -18.35 -14.69 22.66
CA VAL A 619 -19.63 -14.71 21.97
C VAL A 619 -20.04 -16.15 21.70
N GLU A 620 -21.27 -16.49 22.03
CA GLU A 620 -21.88 -17.79 21.73
C GLU A 620 -23.08 -17.58 20.81
N LEU A 621 -23.08 -18.21 19.63
CA LEU A 621 -24.22 -18.22 18.72
C LEU A 621 -25.16 -19.38 19.02
N ILE A 622 -26.45 -19.07 19.17
CA ILE A 622 -27.56 -19.99 19.39
C ILE A 622 -28.66 -19.66 18.37
N GLY A 623 -28.57 -20.27 17.17
CA GLY A 623 -29.46 -19.96 16.05
C GLY A 623 -29.29 -18.50 15.60
N ASN A 624 -30.37 -17.72 15.65
CA ASN A 624 -30.37 -16.28 15.32
C ASN A 624 -30.10 -15.36 16.52
N MET A 625 -29.67 -15.93 17.65
CA MET A 625 -29.35 -15.17 18.86
C MET A 625 -27.87 -15.34 19.19
N ALA A 626 -27.20 -14.26 19.56
CA ALA A 626 -25.86 -14.29 20.12
C ALA A 626 -25.91 -13.90 21.60
N LYS A 627 -25.18 -14.62 22.44
CA LYS A 627 -24.87 -14.21 23.81
C LYS A 627 -23.46 -13.64 23.84
N VAL A 628 -23.35 -12.34 24.08
CA VAL A 628 -22.08 -11.65 24.23
C VAL A 628 -21.78 -11.51 25.71
N ARG A 629 -20.56 -11.89 26.11
CA ARG A 629 -20.07 -11.75 27.47
C ARG A 629 -18.83 -10.88 27.47
N CYS A 630 -18.73 -9.97 28.43
CA CYS A 630 -17.53 -9.17 28.63
C CYS A 630 -17.36 -8.78 30.10
N CYS A 631 -16.11 -8.65 30.53
CA CYS A 631 -15.79 -8.12 31.86
C CYS A 631 -15.31 -6.68 31.78
N TYR A 632 -15.68 -5.87 32.76
CA TYR A 632 -15.21 -4.50 32.91
C TYR A 632 -15.11 -4.12 34.38
N TRP A 633 -14.24 -3.16 34.66
CA TRP A 633 -14.18 -2.46 35.92
C TRP A 633 -15.01 -1.19 35.89
N ASN A 634 -15.77 -0.96 36.97
CA ASN A 634 -16.48 0.29 37.22
C ASN A 634 -16.18 0.76 38.64
N ASP A 635 -15.82 2.04 38.78
CA ASP A 635 -15.36 2.60 40.06
C ASP A 635 -16.40 2.57 41.19
N TRP A 636 -17.67 2.29 40.89
CA TRP A 636 -18.76 2.22 41.85
C TRP A 636 -19.19 0.79 42.19
N LYS A 637 -18.81 -0.20 41.37
CA LYS A 637 -19.21 -1.61 41.50
C LYS A 637 -18.03 -2.55 41.74
N GLY A 638 -16.89 -2.28 41.12
CA GLY A 638 -15.73 -3.16 41.02
C GLY A 638 -15.68 -3.90 39.69
N LEU A 639 -15.18 -5.14 39.69
CA LEU A 639 -15.12 -5.98 38.49
C LEU A 639 -16.47 -6.64 38.25
N VAL A 640 -17.06 -6.34 37.10
CA VAL A 640 -18.39 -6.82 36.68
C VAL A 640 -18.24 -7.61 35.40
N ARG A 641 -18.92 -8.75 35.34
CA ARG A 641 -19.17 -9.49 34.11
C ARG A 641 -20.59 -9.21 33.66
N GLU A 642 -20.74 -8.76 32.42
CA GLU A 642 -22.06 -8.60 31.80
C GLU A 642 -22.26 -9.63 30.69
N THR A 643 -23.50 -10.09 30.56
CA THR A 643 -23.98 -10.92 29.47
C THR A 643 -25.14 -10.22 28.78
N VAL A 644 -25.02 -10.03 27.47
CA VAL A 644 -25.99 -9.34 26.62
C VAL A 644 -26.47 -10.30 25.54
N SER A 645 -27.78 -10.43 25.39
CA SER A 645 -28.38 -11.22 24.30
C SER A 645 -28.77 -10.32 23.12
N ILE A 646 -28.23 -10.62 21.94
CA ILE A 646 -28.46 -9.92 20.68
C ILE A 646 -29.23 -10.85 19.73
N ASN A 647 -30.37 -10.39 19.21
CA ASN A 647 -31.23 -11.15 18.32
C ASN A 647 -31.19 -10.56 16.90
N PHE A 648 -30.79 -11.39 15.94
CA PHE A 648 -30.76 -11.10 14.51
C PHE A 648 -32.09 -11.56 13.89
N ASN A 649 -33.10 -10.69 13.88
CA ASN A 649 -34.41 -11.05 13.34
C ASN A 649 -34.41 -11.02 11.80
N ASP A 650 -35.07 -12.00 11.16
CA ASP A 650 -35.16 -12.18 9.69
C ASP A 650 -35.71 -10.96 8.93
N ARG A 651 -36.38 -10.03 9.63
CA ARG A 651 -36.89 -8.76 9.07
C ARG A 651 -35.86 -7.62 9.01
N LYS A 652 -34.55 -7.93 9.07
CA LYS A 652 -33.44 -6.96 9.06
C LYS A 652 -33.44 -5.96 10.24
N ARG A 653 -33.98 -6.34 11.40
CA ARG A 653 -33.94 -5.50 12.61
C ARG A 653 -33.22 -6.25 13.73
N ILE A 654 -32.09 -5.70 14.14
CA ILE A 654 -31.31 -6.19 15.28
C ILE A 654 -32.00 -5.73 16.57
N ARG A 655 -32.22 -6.64 17.52
CA ARG A 655 -32.78 -6.32 18.84
C ARG A 655 -31.82 -6.76 19.93
N ILE A 656 -31.61 -5.89 20.91
CA ILE A 656 -30.88 -6.23 22.14
C ILE A 656 -31.93 -6.47 23.22
N ASN A 657 -31.90 -7.64 23.85
CA ASN A 657 -32.80 -7.91 24.96
C ASN A 657 -32.48 -6.95 26.11
N LYS A 658 -33.51 -6.34 26.71
CA LYS A 658 -33.36 -5.30 27.75
C LYS A 658 -32.74 -5.83 29.06
N GLU A 659 -32.79 -7.14 29.29
CA GLU A 659 -32.23 -7.78 30.47
C GLU A 659 -30.73 -8.04 30.25
N ILE A 660 -29.91 -7.10 30.68
CA ILE A 660 -28.46 -7.30 30.82
C ILE A 660 -28.25 -8.05 32.14
N GLU A 661 -27.82 -9.30 32.05
CA GLU A 661 -27.41 -10.05 33.23
C GLU A 661 -26.04 -9.52 33.66
N SER A 662 -25.90 -9.13 34.92
CA SER A 662 -24.64 -8.61 35.46
C SER A 662 -24.25 -9.33 36.75
N GLU A 663 -23.05 -9.91 36.77
CA GLU A 663 -22.44 -10.59 37.89
C GLU A 663 -21.27 -9.74 38.41
N VAL A 664 -21.28 -9.38 39.71
CA VAL A 664 -20.14 -8.68 40.33
C VAL A 664 -19.12 -9.71 40.78
N LEU A 665 -18.04 -9.87 40.02
CA LEU A 665 -16.96 -10.81 40.30
C LEU A 665 -16.06 -10.34 41.45
N TYR A 666 -15.87 -9.03 41.55
CA TYR A 666 -15.14 -8.41 42.65
C TYR A 666 -15.84 -7.12 43.06
N LYS A 667 -16.27 -7.04 44.33
CA LYS A 667 -16.97 -5.87 44.85
C LYS A 667 -15.96 -4.81 45.29
N TYR A 668 -16.07 -3.60 44.75
CA TYR A 668 -15.29 -2.45 45.16
C TYR A 668 -16.18 -1.39 45.79
N ASN A 669 -15.67 -0.72 46.83
CA ASN A 669 -16.36 0.39 47.49
C ASN A 669 -15.45 1.62 47.48
N CYS A 670 -15.81 2.62 46.68
CA CYS A 670 -15.06 3.88 46.55
C CYS A 670 -15.22 4.83 47.75
N GLY A 671 -16.06 4.51 48.73
CA GLY A 671 -16.24 5.30 49.96
C GLY A 671 -16.99 6.63 49.81
N ILE A 672 -17.48 6.97 48.61
CA ILE A 672 -18.19 8.23 48.31
C ILE A 672 -19.71 8.05 48.31
N ARG A 673 -20.18 6.81 48.25
CA ARG A 673 -21.62 6.51 48.22
C ARG A 673 -22.18 6.28 49.62
N PHE A 674 -22.13 7.31 50.47
CA PHE A 674 -23.08 7.61 51.55
C PHE A 674 -23.06 9.10 51.86
#